data_AF-A0A432DNI7-F1
#
_entry.id   AF-A0A432DNI7-F1
#
_cell.length_a   1.000
_cell.length_b   1.000
_cell.length_c   1.000
_cell.angle_alpha   90.00
_cell.angle_beta   90.00
_cell.angle_gamma   90.00
#
_symmetry.space_group_name_H-M   'P 1'
#
loop_
_entity.id
_entity.type
_entity.pdbx_description
1 polymer ?
#
loop_
_entity_poly.entity_id
_entity_poly.type
_entity_poly.pdbx_seq_one_letter_code
_entity_poly.pdbx_strand_id
1 'polypeptide(L)'
;MASSISLFNLQWYLDHNPDIAAAVREGAIDALQHFEQFGKAEGRSATPFFDTQEYLLKNPDVAAVVDAGEITAFDHFVQFGAAEGRSPVALFDTDFYLSQNPDVAAVVEAKAMTAVEHFVLFGRGEPRQITPTVNLAAYLAANPDVQEGVDAGQISAFEHLIQFGLGENRDLGNGLSLEEFKNDPVFKAALATGNPKAALERVAEVAPFIPAFEAPAGWTPPADTPIPTGFVPVEGTTLVVPPSVEVPPGTELPDAFIPPGQTLTLTAATNELTGDAGHDTFSAPLGTLQSTDVLDGKAGNDTLNATLTGGVIKPTINNIENINLTVSAVGGSAIDLSDSVGSGSAISITGSGRSEVAGLTVAGNNNISFDKYEGASVLSYKSEEFGGEKDEITVNLSNADVRLGLIQVGSGSGAIENLTLNSDGTAANKFSSVWSGSLSSGRTGVSSMTSPGEGGHNINQYTVKGTQSIAMTFDEGSFMNGMKIDATGLAEGAVATVRADANGNDDFSPALTSERAYELANVKGVEKFELFSSGADINAARTLKNVELTTQVVAAAGVSALTVNTAGATGTADTFTLALDHSKADTGVTLKLATINGVETLNLISEGAAVDGSNLINSLAGNSLSAVNISGSSALGLNVTAAAGKTLTVDGSTATGKLAISAIVDAAGSFVIKGGSADDTLTGGAGTDTFTGGAGADTFVFGANGSVIGKALDVVTDFKAGSDVLKFGADTALTAADTSLLIKGVNVNTSAKGLITFHADDNDLDSKIAAIQADTELDVANAVGFFEDAGNTYVYYAGAAAGNEDDQLIQLTGVKGLTGMTAGAETTLA
;
A
#
# COMPACT_ATOMS: atom_id res chain seq x y z
N MET A 1 -4.05 -43.83 -44.01
CA MET A 1 -5.04 -44.72 -43.37
C MET A 1 -6.19 -43.81 -43.01
N ALA A 2 -7.30 -43.84 -43.75
CA ALA A 2 -8.46 -43.03 -43.41
C ALA A 2 -8.98 -43.54 -42.06
N SER A 3 -8.83 -42.75 -41.00
CA SER A 3 -9.50 -43.01 -39.74
C SER A 3 -10.97 -42.74 -40.00
N SER A 4 -11.80 -43.77 -40.11
CA SER A 4 -13.24 -43.57 -40.28
C SER A 4 -13.79 -42.97 -38.98
N ILE A 5 -13.93 -41.65 -38.92
CA ILE A 5 -14.66 -41.01 -37.84
C ILE A 5 -16.06 -41.62 -37.84
N SER A 6 -16.40 -42.38 -36.80
CA SER A 6 -17.78 -42.81 -36.61
C SER A 6 -18.57 -41.61 -36.10
N LEU A 7 -19.11 -40.80 -37.01
CA LEU A 7 -20.04 -39.71 -36.72
C LEU A 7 -21.47 -40.23 -36.45
N PHE A 8 -21.69 -41.54 -36.27
CA PHE A 8 -22.99 -42.08 -35.90
C PHE A 8 -23.17 -42.08 -34.38
N ASN A 9 -24.23 -41.42 -33.89
CA ASN A 9 -24.64 -41.47 -32.50
C ASN A 9 -25.99 -42.20 -32.40
N LEU A 10 -25.97 -43.40 -31.81
CA LEU A 10 -27.14 -44.27 -31.67
C LEU A 10 -28.31 -43.58 -30.96
N GLN A 11 -28.03 -42.98 -29.80
CA GLN A 11 -29.07 -42.38 -28.97
C GLN A 11 -29.71 -41.19 -29.69
N TRP A 12 -28.87 -40.27 -30.20
CA TRP A 12 -29.32 -39.12 -30.98
C TRP A 12 -30.18 -39.56 -32.18
N TYR A 13 -29.74 -40.58 -32.91
CA TYR A 13 -30.43 -41.06 -34.11
C TYR A 13 -31.80 -41.62 -33.78
N LEU A 14 -31.95 -42.36 -32.68
CA LEU A 14 -33.26 -42.89 -32.27
C LEU A 14 -34.20 -41.81 -31.72
N ASP A 15 -33.66 -40.82 -31.00
CA ASP A 15 -34.44 -39.73 -30.41
C ASP A 15 -35.05 -38.81 -31.49
N HIS A 16 -34.31 -38.58 -32.59
CA HIS A 16 -34.74 -37.72 -33.69
C HIS A 16 -35.50 -38.48 -34.81
N ASN A 17 -35.53 -39.81 -34.72
CA ASN A 17 -36.21 -40.68 -35.69
C ASN A 17 -37.13 -41.67 -34.94
N PRO A 18 -38.17 -41.17 -34.25
CA PRO A 18 -39.06 -42.00 -33.44
C PRO A 18 -39.83 -43.04 -34.27
N ASP A 19 -39.98 -42.78 -35.58
CA ASP A 19 -40.57 -43.70 -36.55
C ASP A 19 -39.76 -45.01 -36.71
N ILE A 20 -38.43 -44.94 -36.53
CA ILE A 20 -37.53 -46.09 -36.64
C ILE A 20 -37.21 -46.71 -35.27
N ALA A 21 -37.36 -45.95 -34.19
CA ALA A 21 -37.07 -46.40 -32.84
C ALA A 21 -37.83 -47.66 -32.42
N ALA A 22 -39.07 -47.84 -32.89
CA ALA A 22 -39.85 -49.07 -32.66
C ALA A 22 -39.25 -50.29 -33.39
N ALA A 23 -38.88 -50.15 -34.66
CA ALA A 23 -38.30 -51.22 -35.47
C ALA A 23 -36.94 -51.68 -34.94
N VAL A 24 -36.13 -50.75 -34.42
CA VAL A 24 -34.85 -51.04 -33.77
C VAL A 24 -35.06 -51.78 -32.44
N ARG A 25 -36.02 -51.35 -31.62
CA ARG A 25 -36.35 -52.00 -30.33
C ARG A 25 -36.83 -53.44 -30.51
N GLU A 26 -37.57 -53.71 -31.59
CA GLU A 26 -38.07 -55.04 -31.95
C GLU A 26 -37.01 -55.92 -32.63
N GLY A 27 -35.81 -55.39 -32.88
CA GLY A 27 -34.70 -56.10 -33.51
C GLY A 27 -34.89 -56.37 -35.01
N ALA A 28 -35.80 -55.65 -35.67
CA ALA A 28 -36.07 -55.81 -37.10
C ALA A 28 -34.95 -55.23 -37.97
N ILE A 29 -34.24 -54.21 -37.48
CA ILE A 29 -33.07 -53.60 -38.11
C ILE A 29 -32.18 -52.97 -37.04
N ASP A 30 -30.87 -53.02 -37.22
CA ASP A 30 -29.94 -52.25 -36.39
C ASP A 30 -29.98 -50.75 -36.78
N ALA A 31 -29.82 -49.83 -35.82
CA ALA A 31 -29.96 -48.39 -36.09
C ALA A 31 -28.86 -47.85 -37.02
N LEU A 32 -27.62 -48.30 -36.85
CA LEU A 32 -26.51 -47.95 -37.75
C LEU A 32 -26.77 -48.56 -39.13
N GLN A 33 -27.24 -49.81 -39.17
CA GLN A 33 -27.65 -50.45 -40.42
C GLN A 33 -28.76 -49.67 -41.14
N HIS A 34 -29.77 -49.16 -40.42
CA HIS A 34 -30.83 -48.34 -41.00
C HIS A 34 -30.27 -47.03 -41.56
N PHE A 35 -29.43 -46.34 -40.79
CA PHE A 35 -28.83 -45.09 -41.24
C PHE A 35 -28.00 -45.28 -42.52
N GLU A 36 -27.15 -46.30 -42.55
CA GLU A 36 -26.30 -46.61 -43.71
C GLU A 36 -27.10 -47.01 -44.96
N GLN A 37 -28.20 -47.76 -44.79
CA GLN A 37 -28.99 -48.25 -45.93
C GLN A 37 -30.05 -47.26 -46.43
N PHE A 38 -30.63 -46.45 -45.53
CA PHE A 38 -31.78 -45.60 -45.83
C PHE A 38 -31.57 -44.17 -45.32
N GLY A 39 -31.16 -44.02 -44.06
CA GLY A 39 -31.13 -42.72 -43.39
C GLY A 39 -30.31 -41.63 -44.11
N LYS A 40 -29.13 -41.97 -44.63
CA LYS A 40 -28.30 -41.03 -45.40
C LYS A 40 -28.98 -40.53 -46.67
N ALA A 41 -29.66 -41.43 -47.40
CA ALA A 41 -30.38 -41.10 -48.63
C ALA A 41 -31.68 -40.33 -48.36
N GLU A 42 -32.31 -40.58 -47.21
CA GLU A 42 -33.47 -39.83 -46.72
C GLU A 42 -33.08 -38.45 -46.15
N GLY A 43 -31.79 -38.11 -46.14
CA GLY A 43 -31.28 -36.85 -45.62
C GLY A 43 -31.35 -36.73 -44.10
N ARG A 44 -31.51 -37.84 -43.37
CA ARG A 44 -31.52 -37.84 -41.90
C ARG A 44 -30.12 -37.54 -41.38
N SER A 45 -30.02 -36.67 -40.38
CA SER A 45 -28.78 -36.49 -39.62
C SER A 45 -28.59 -37.71 -38.70
N ALA A 46 -27.35 -38.05 -38.33
CA ALA A 46 -27.04 -39.16 -37.40
C ALA A 46 -26.29 -38.72 -36.15
N THR A 47 -26.07 -37.41 -36.01
CA THR A 47 -25.27 -36.81 -34.96
C THR A 47 -25.66 -35.36 -34.79
N PRO A 48 -25.52 -34.79 -33.58
CA PRO A 48 -25.67 -33.35 -33.40
C PRO A 48 -24.57 -32.54 -34.10
N PHE A 49 -23.49 -33.20 -34.56
CA PHE A 49 -22.33 -32.56 -35.18
C PHE A 49 -22.41 -32.48 -36.71
N PHE A 50 -23.50 -32.91 -37.33
CA PHE A 50 -23.74 -32.78 -38.77
C PHE A 50 -25.23 -32.66 -39.04
N ASP A 51 -25.62 -31.56 -39.70
CA ASP A 51 -27.00 -31.33 -40.12
C ASP A 51 -27.09 -31.33 -41.65
N THR A 52 -27.82 -32.30 -42.21
CA THR A 52 -27.93 -32.45 -43.66
C THR A 52 -28.51 -31.20 -44.33
N GLN A 53 -29.59 -30.62 -43.80
CA GLN A 53 -30.27 -29.50 -44.45
C GLN A 53 -29.42 -28.25 -44.39
N GLU A 54 -28.79 -28.01 -43.24
CA GLU A 54 -27.96 -26.85 -43.02
C GLU A 54 -26.67 -26.92 -43.85
N TYR A 55 -26.05 -28.10 -43.92
CA TYR A 55 -24.86 -28.32 -44.74
C TYR A 55 -25.15 -28.04 -46.22
N LEU A 56 -26.31 -28.45 -46.73
CA LEU A 56 -26.70 -28.17 -48.11
C LEU A 56 -27.05 -26.70 -48.34
N LEU A 57 -27.67 -26.03 -47.37
CA LEU A 57 -27.98 -24.60 -47.45
C LEU A 57 -26.71 -23.74 -47.55
N LYS A 58 -25.66 -24.10 -46.79
CA LYS A 58 -24.36 -23.43 -46.79
C LYS A 58 -23.49 -23.80 -47.99
N ASN A 59 -23.75 -24.93 -48.63
CA ASN A 59 -22.96 -25.46 -49.73
C ASN A 59 -23.84 -25.74 -50.96
N PRO A 60 -24.29 -24.70 -51.70
CA PRO A 60 -25.18 -24.87 -52.85
C PRO A 60 -24.61 -25.74 -53.97
N ASP A 61 -23.28 -25.83 -54.08
CA ASP A 61 -22.58 -26.71 -55.01
C ASP A 61 -22.76 -28.19 -54.63
N VAL A 62 -22.77 -28.50 -53.32
CA VAL A 62 -23.04 -29.85 -52.80
C VAL A 62 -24.52 -30.18 -52.93
N ALA A 63 -25.40 -29.21 -52.66
CA ALA A 63 -26.84 -29.38 -52.86
C ALA A 63 -27.17 -29.89 -54.28
N ALA A 64 -26.53 -29.30 -55.30
CA ALA A 64 -26.74 -29.70 -56.69
C ALA A 64 -26.36 -31.17 -56.99
N VAL A 65 -25.27 -31.69 -56.41
CA VAL A 65 -24.84 -33.09 -56.64
C VAL A 65 -25.60 -34.10 -55.79
N VAL A 66 -26.11 -33.68 -54.61
CA VAL A 66 -27.02 -34.49 -53.79
C VAL A 66 -28.38 -34.63 -54.49
N ASP A 67 -28.91 -33.53 -55.05
CA ASP A 67 -30.16 -33.55 -55.82
C ASP A 67 -30.06 -34.42 -57.09
N ALA A 68 -28.86 -34.52 -57.67
CA ALA A 68 -28.56 -35.41 -58.80
C ALA A 68 -28.44 -36.89 -58.39
N GLY A 69 -28.46 -37.20 -57.08
CA GLY A 69 -28.32 -38.55 -56.55
C GLY A 69 -26.91 -39.15 -56.68
N GLU A 70 -25.89 -38.30 -56.89
CA GLU A 70 -24.51 -38.75 -57.09
C GLU A 70 -23.81 -39.14 -55.78
N ILE A 71 -24.15 -38.45 -54.69
CA ILE A 71 -23.63 -38.69 -53.34
C ILE A 71 -24.65 -38.21 -52.30
N THR A 72 -24.63 -38.74 -51.09
CA THR A 72 -25.43 -38.16 -49.98
C THR A 72 -24.68 -37.00 -49.34
N ALA A 73 -25.39 -36.06 -48.69
CA ALA A 73 -24.76 -34.94 -48.00
C ALA A 73 -23.75 -35.42 -46.93
N PHE A 74 -24.12 -36.46 -46.17
CA PHE A 74 -23.27 -37.06 -45.15
C PHE A 74 -22.02 -37.69 -45.76
N ASP A 75 -22.15 -38.48 -46.83
CA ASP A 75 -21.00 -39.10 -47.49
C ASP A 75 -20.09 -38.05 -48.14
N HIS A 76 -20.64 -36.97 -48.71
CA HIS A 76 -19.85 -35.86 -49.22
C HIS A 76 -19.03 -35.21 -48.11
N PHE A 77 -19.65 -34.92 -46.97
CA PHE A 77 -18.94 -34.31 -45.85
C PHE A 77 -17.79 -35.19 -45.33
N VAL A 78 -18.05 -36.48 -45.11
CA VAL A 78 -17.06 -37.42 -44.60
C VAL A 78 -15.91 -37.65 -45.58
N GLN A 79 -16.20 -37.73 -46.89
CA GLN A 79 -15.18 -38.02 -47.91
C GLN A 79 -14.39 -36.79 -48.36
N PHE A 80 -15.05 -35.63 -48.43
CA PHE A 80 -14.49 -34.41 -49.04
C PHE A 80 -14.64 -33.20 -48.13
N GLY A 81 -15.85 -32.93 -47.63
CA GLY A 81 -16.17 -31.68 -46.93
C GLY A 81 -15.25 -31.36 -45.75
N ALA A 82 -14.96 -32.33 -44.88
CA ALA A 82 -14.07 -32.12 -43.74
C ALA A 82 -12.63 -31.77 -44.16
N ALA A 83 -12.13 -32.38 -45.25
CA ALA A 83 -10.80 -32.12 -45.79
C ALA A 83 -10.74 -30.80 -46.59
N GLU A 84 -11.87 -30.36 -47.13
CA GLU A 84 -12.05 -29.06 -47.78
C GLU A 84 -12.24 -27.91 -46.78
N GLY A 85 -12.27 -28.20 -45.47
CA GLY A 85 -12.46 -27.20 -44.42
C GLY A 85 -13.91 -26.73 -44.27
N ARG A 86 -14.89 -27.48 -44.81
CA ARG A 86 -16.31 -27.10 -44.73
C ARG A 86 -16.87 -27.37 -43.34
N SER A 87 -17.59 -26.39 -42.81
CA SER A 87 -18.29 -26.48 -41.51
C SER A 87 -19.50 -27.45 -41.58
N PRO A 88 -19.59 -28.46 -40.69
CA PRO A 88 -20.65 -29.46 -40.73
C PRO A 88 -21.99 -29.03 -40.10
N VAL A 89 -21.98 -27.97 -39.29
CA VAL A 89 -23.13 -27.44 -38.52
C VAL A 89 -22.86 -25.99 -38.13
N ALA A 90 -23.88 -25.18 -37.86
CA ALA A 90 -23.77 -23.77 -37.46
C ALA A 90 -22.95 -23.56 -36.19
N LEU A 91 -23.06 -24.50 -35.25
CA LEU A 91 -22.32 -24.49 -34.00
C LEU A 91 -20.88 -25.00 -34.12
N PHE A 92 -20.36 -25.17 -35.34
CA PHE A 92 -18.93 -25.43 -35.56
C PHE A 92 -18.46 -24.73 -36.83
N ASP A 93 -17.79 -23.60 -36.67
CA ASP A 93 -17.12 -22.90 -37.76
C ASP A 93 -15.65 -23.35 -37.83
N THR A 94 -15.29 -23.99 -38.95
CA THR A 94 -13.93 -24.54 -39.13
C THR A 94 -12.86 -23.46 -39.11
N ASP A 95 -13.10 -22.32 -39.77
CA ASP A 95 -12.12 -21.24 -39.87
C ASP A 95 -11.92 -20.57 -38.50
N PHE A 96 -13.02 -20.33 -37.78
CA PHE A 96 -12.97 -19.83 -36.41
C PHE A 96 -12.20 -20.79 -35.50
N TYR A 97 -12.54 -22.08 -35.50
CA TYR A 97 -11.92 -23.08 -34.64
C TYR A 97 -10.40 -23.15 -34.87
N LEU A 98 -9.94 -23.06 -36.12
CA LEU A 98 -8.51 -23.03 -36.43
C LEU A 98 -7.84 -21.70 -36.04
N SER A 99 -8.53 -20.57 -36.21
CA SER A 99 -7.98 -19.26 -35.83
C SER A 99 -7.73 -19.14 -34.31
N GLN A 100 -8.58 -19.79 -33.51
CA GLN A 100 -8.52 -19.75 -32.05
C GLN A 100 -7.69 -20.89 -31.45
N ASN A 101 -7.35 -21.91 -32.24
CA ASN A 101 -6.53 -23.05 -31.80
C ASN A 101 -5.34 -23.26 -32.76
N PRO A 102 -4.28 -22.44 -32.66
CA PRO A 102 -3.16 -22.46 -33.60
C PRO A 102 -2.39 -23.79 -33.64
N ASP A 103 -2.38 -24.53 -32.54
CA ASP A 103 -1.81 -25.87 -32.47
C ASP A 103 -2.58 -26.86 -33.35
N VAL A 104 -3.91 -26.76 -33.38
CA VAL A 104 -4.77 -27.55 -34.27
C VAL A 104 -4.57 -27.15 -35.73
N ALA A 105 -4.48 -25.84 -36.00
CA ALA A 105 -4.19 -25.31 -37.34
C ALA A 105 -2.92 -25.91 -37.95
N ALA A 106 -1.84 -26.01 -37.15
CA ALA A 106 -0.58 -26.62 -37.61
C ALA A 106 -0.73 -28.11 -37.97
N VAL A 107 -1.55 -28.86 -37.24
CA VAL A 107 -1.82 -30.29 -37.51
C VAL A 107 -2.69 -30.46 -38.76
N VAL A 108 -3.67 -29.56 -38.97
CA VAL A 108 -4.50 -29.53 -40.18
C VAL A 108 -3.69 -29.17 -41.41
N GLU A 109 -2.81 -28.17 -41.31
CA GLU A 109 -1.89 -27.79 -42.40
C GLU A 109 -0.95 -28.95 -42.77
N ALA A 110 -0.47 -29.68 -41.77
CA ALA A 110 0.32 -30.90 -41.96
C ALA A 110 -0.48 -32.09 -42.53
N LYS A 111 -1.79 -31.94 -42.75
CA LYS A 111 -2.72 -32.97 -43.23
C LYS A 111 -2.72 -34.24 -42.38
N ALA A 112 -2.42 -34.10 -41.09
CA ALA A 112 -2.41 -35.23 -40.15
C ALA A 112 -3.84 -35.56 -39.65
N MET A 113 -4.70 -34.56 -39.54
CA MET A 113 -6.14 -34.69 -39.32
C MET A 113 -6.87 -33.43 -39.82
N THR A 114 -8.19 -33.47 -39.93
CA THR A 114 -9.04 -32.29 -40.20
C THR A 114 -9.44 -31.59 -38.89
N ALA A 115 -9.94 -30.35 -38.97
CA ALA A 115 -10.42 -29.61 -37.81
C ALA A 115 -11.55 -30.34 -37.08
N VAL A 116 -12.48 -30.93 -37.84
CA VAL A 116 -13.61 -31.69 -37.32
C VAL A 116 -13.15 -33.02 -36.70
N GLU A 117 -12.17 -33.69 -37.31
CA GLU A 117 -11.52 -34.87 -36.71
C GLU A 117 -10.91 -34.52 -35.35
N HIS A 118 -10.16 -33.42 -35.28
CA HIS A 118 -9.59 -32.97 -34.02
C HIS A 118 -10.67 -32.72 -32.97
N PHE A 119 -11.70 -31.95 -33.32
CA PHE A 119 -12.78 -31.61 -32.39
C PHE A 119 -13.52 -32.84 -31.85
N VAL A 120 -13.93 -33.75 -32.74
CA VAL A 120 -14.70 -34.94 -32.36
C VAL A 120 -13.86 -35.93 -31.55
N LEU A 121 -12.58 -36.10 -31.86
CA LEU A 121 -11.73 -37.07 -31.18
C LEU A 121 -11.12 -36.52 -29.89
N PHE A 122 -10.76 -35.24 -29.86
CA PHE A 122 -9.99 -34.62 -28.79
C PHE A 122 -10.64 -33.32 -28.28
N GLY A 123 -10.91 -32.38 -29.18
CA GLY A 123 -11.28 -31.00 -28.82
C GLY A 123 -12.52 -30.85 -27.92
N ARG A 124 -13.51 -31.74 -28.03
CA ARG A 124 -14.70 -31.75 -27.13
C ARG A 124 -14.39 -32.11 -25.67
N GLY A 125 -13.25 -32.77 -25.43
CA GLY A 125 -12.74 -33.12 -24.11
C GLY A 125 -11.60 -32.21 -23.63
N GLU A 126 -11.20 -31.25 -24.44
CA GLU A 126 -10.14 -30.29 -24.13
C GLU A 126 -10.77 -28.91 -23.84
N PRO A 127 -10.10 -28.04 -23.05
CA PRO A 127 -10.59 -26.70 -22.74
C PRO A 127 -10.42 -25.76 -23.94
N ARG A 128 -11.18 -26.02 -25.02
CA ARG A 128 -11.06 -25.34 -26.33
C ARG A 128 -12.16 -24.30 -26.52
N GLN A 129 -11.84 -23.26 -27.30
CA GLN A 129 -12.83 -22.34 -27.83
C GLN A 129 -13.38 -22.90 -29.16
N ILE A 130 -14.67 -23.22 -29.15
CA ILE A 130 -15.35 -23.96 -30.23
C ILE A 130 -16.11 -23.00 -31.15
N THR A 131 -16.87 -22.09 -30.54
CA THR A 131 -17.59 -21.01 -31.22
C THR A 131 -17.31 -19.70 -30.51
N PRO A 132 -17.73 -18.54 -31.04
CA PRO A 132 -17.60 -17.28 -30.33
C PRO A 132 -18.23 -17.28 -28.93
N THR A 133 -19.30 -18.06 -28.74
CA THR A 133 -20.06 -18.12 -27.49
C THR A 133 -19.83 -19.37 -26.66
N VAL A 134 -19.08 -20.35 -27.16
CA VAL A 134 -18.78 -21.61 -26.45
C VAL A 134 -17.27 -21.75 -26.31
N ASN A 135 -16.76 -21.33 -25.15
CA ASN A 135 -15.39 -21.56 -24.72
C ASN A 135 -15.39 -22.53 -23.54
N LEU A 136 -14.89 -23.76 -23.75
CA LEU A 136 -14.90 -24.78 -22.70
C LEU A 136 -13.97 -24.46 -21.53
N ALA A 137 -12.88 -23.71 -21.76
CA ALA A 137 -12.01 -23.26 -20.69
C ALA A 137 -12.74 -22.28 -19.77
N ALA A 138 -13.45 -21.31 -20.36
CA ALA A 138 -14.24 -20.33 -19.63
C ALA A 138 -15.42 -20.99 -18.89
N TYR A 139 -16.09 -21.93 -19.54
CA TYR A 139 -17.17 -22.71 -18.96
C TYR A 139 -16.71 -23.46 -17.69
N LEU A 140 -15.55 -24.11 -17.75
CA LEU A 140 -15.01 -24.83 -16.59
C LEU A 140 -14.56 -23.87 -15.48
N ALA A 141 -13.95 -22.74 -15.83
CA ALA A 141 -13.55 -21.73 -14.86
C ALA A 141 -14.76 -21.13 -14.11
N ALA A 142 -15.87 -20.92 -14.82
CA ALA A 142 -17.12 -20.42 -14.23
C ALA A 142 -17.87 -21.49 -13.40
N ASN A 143 -17.62 -22.79 -13.65
CA ASN A 143 -18.30 -23.90 -12.98
C ASN A 143 -17.29 -24.89 -12.36
N PRO A 144 -16.71 -24.58 -11.18
CA PRO A 144 -15.71 -25.44 -10.54
C PRO A 144 -16.17 -26.86 -10.24
N ASP A 145 -17.47 -27.06 -10.00
CA ASP A 145 -18.07 -28.39 -9.80
C ASP A 145 -18.03 -29.24 -11.07
N VAL A 146 -18.18 -28.62 -12.24
CA VAL A 146 -18.05 -29.29 -13.54
C VAL A 146 -16.59 -29.62 -13.82
N GLN A 147 -15.66 -28.72 -13.47
CA GLN A 147 -14.21 -28.98 -13.58
C GLN A 147 -13.81 -30.22 -12.76
N GLU A 148 -14.30 -30.37 -11.53
CA GLU A 148 -14.03 -31.56 -10.72
C GLU A 148 -14.53 -32.85 -11.39
N GLY A 149 -15.73 -32.84 -11.98
CA GLY A 149 -16.27 -33.97 -12.72
C GLY A 149 -15.46 -34.32 -13.99
N VAL A 150 -14.95 -33.32 -14.69
CA VAL A 150 -14.06 -33.49 -15.85
C VAL A 150 -12.71 -34.07 -15.44
N ASP A 151 -12.10 -33.55 -14.37
CA ASP A 151 -10.81 -34.03 -13.84
C ASP A 151 -10.90 -35.47 -13.33
N ALA A 152 -12.05 -35.84 -12.75
CA ALA A 152 -12.36 -37.20 -12.34
C ALA A 152 -12.66 -38.15 -13.52
N GLY A 153 -12.67 -37.65 -14.76
CA GLY A 153 -12.95 -38.42 -15.98
C GLY A 153 -14.40 -38.91 -16.07
N GLN A 154 -15.33 -38.24 -15.38
CA GLN A 154 -16.74 -38.66 -15.30
C GLN A 154 -17.55 -38.21 -16.52
N ILE A 155 -17.27 -37.01 -17.04
CA ILE A 155 -17.93 -36.41 -18.20
C ILE A 155 -16.97 -35.42 -18.87
N SER A 156 -17.12 -35.13 -20.15
CA SER A 156 -16.40 -34.03 -20.79
C SER A 156 -17.11 -32.69 -20.58
N ALA A 157 -16.37 -31.57 -20.62
CA ALA A 157 -16.95 -30.24 -20.44
C ALA A 157 -18.08 -29.94 -21.45
N PHE A 158 -17.83 -30.27 -22.72
CA PHE A 158 -18.83 -30.09 -23.78
C PHE A 158 -20.07 -30.97 -23.56
N GLU A 159 -19.87 -32.22 -23.14
CA GLU A 159 -20.97 -33.14 -22.88
C GLU A 159 -21.81 -32.71 -21.67
N HIS A 160 -21.16 -32.19 -20.62
CA HIS A 160 -21.87 -31.59 -19.50
C HIS A 160 -22.70 -30.39 -19.94
N LEU A 161 -22.13 -29.46 -20.71
CA LEU A 161 -22.84 -28.28 -21.22
C LEU A 161 -24.12 -28.67 -21.97
N ILE A 162 -24.02 -29.61 -22.89
CA ILE A 162 -25.13 -30.02 -23.76
C ILE A 162 -26.18 -30.85 -23.02
N GLN A 163 -25.79 -31.72 -22.08
CA GLN A 163 -26.72 -32.61 -21.38
C GLN A 163 -27.37 -31.96 -20.15
N PHE A 164 -26.63 -31.11 -19.43
CA PHE A 164 -27.05 -30.57 -18.14
C PHE A 164 -26.96 -29.04 -18.11
N GLY A 165 -25.83 -28.48 -18.56
CA GLY A 165 -25.52 -27.05 -18.41
C GLY A 165 -26.60 -26.13 -18.95
N LEU A 166 -27.12 -26.42 -20.14
CA LEU A 166 -28.20 -25.66 -20.77
C LEU A 166 -29.51 -25.69 -19.97
N GLY A 167 -29.89 -26.84 -19.43
CA GLY A 167 -31.12 -27.00 -18.65
C GLY A 167 -31.01 -26.48 -17.21
N GLU A 168 -29.79 -26.38 -16.70
CA GLU A 168 -29.46 -25.86 -15.36
C GLU A 168 -29.20 -24.34 -15.34
N ASN A 169 -29.34 -23.64 -16.48
CA ASN A 169 -28.98 -22.24 -16.64
C ASN A 169 -27.53 -21.93 -16.20
N ARG A 170 -26.57 -22.83 -16.46
CA ARG A 170 -25.16 -22.63 -16.07
C ARG A 170 -24.54 -21.41 -16.76
N ASP A 171 -23.58 -20.80 -16.10
CA ASP A 171 -22.74 -19.75 -16.70
C ASP A 171 -21.85 -20.37 -17.79
N LEU A 172 -21.84 -19.80 -19.00
CA LEU A 172 -20.97 -20.26 -20.09
C LEU A 172 -19.53 -19.75 -19.93
N GLY A 173 -19.29 -18.80 -19.02
CA GLY A 173 -18.08 -18.00 -18.96
C GLY A 173 -18.07 -16.91 -20.04
N ASN A 174 -16.97 -16.16 -20.13
CA ASN A 174 -16.82 -15.02 -21.06
C ASN A 174 -17.99 -14.01 -20.98
N GLY A 175 -18.51 -13.81 -19.77
CA GLY A 175 -19.64 -12.92 -19.48
C GLY A 175 -20.98 -13.32 -20.10
N LEU A 176 -21.16 -14.60 -20.45
CA LEU A 176 -22.44 -15.14 -20.91
C LEU A 176 -23.07 -16.07 -19.87
N SER A 177 -24.05 -15.56 -19.13
CA SER A 177 -24.85 -16.39 -18.22
C SER A 177 -26.15 -16.85 -18.86
N LEU A 178 -26.42 -18.17 -18.87
CA LEU A 178 -27.70 -18.68 -19.38
C LEU A 178 -28.91 -18.23 -18.56
N GLU A 179 -28.70 -17.75 -17.33
CA GLU A 179 -29.76 -17.15 -16.51
C GLU A 179 -30.35 -15.88 -17.17
N GLU A 180 -29.58 -15.17 -18.00
CA GLU A 180 -30.07 -14.01 -18.76
C GLU A 180 -31.12 -14.39 -19.80
N PHE A 181 -31.10 -15.66 -20.25
CA PHE A 181 -31.99 -16.19 -21.27
C PHE A 181 -33.27 -16.82 -20.67
N LYS A 182 -33.44 -16.85 -19.34
CA LYS A 182 -34.57 -17.53 -18.68
C LYS A 182 -35.95 -16.98 -19.05
N ASN A 183 -36.00 -15.73 -19.50
CA ASN A 183 -37.21 -15.04 -19.96
C ASN A 183 -37.39 -15.12 -21.49
N ASP A 184 -36.37 -15.53 -22.23
CA ASP A 184 -36.40 -15.54 -23.69
C ASP A 184 -37.29 -16.69 -24.22
N PRO A 185 -38.37 -16.38 -24.97
CA PRO A 185 -39.31 -17.40 -25.42
C PRO A 185 -38.68 -18.41 -26.40
N VAL A 186 -37.70 -18.00 -27.21
CA VAL A 186 -37.03 -18.87 -28.20
C VAL A 186 -36.12 -19.86 -27.49
N PHE A 187 -35.28 -19.40 -26.56
CA PHE A 187 -34.40 -20.24 -25.75
C PHE A 187 -35.21 -21.27 -24.93
N LYS A 188 -36.30 -20.84 -24.29
CA LYS A 188 -37.19 -21.75 -23.54
C LYS A 188 -37.83 -22.81 -24.43
N ALA A 189 -38.26 -22.45 -25.64
CA ALA A 189 -38.83 -23.40 -26.59
C ALA A 189 -37.79 -24.44 -27.04
N ALA A 190 -36.53 -24.02 -27.24
CA ALA A 190 -35.43 -24.93 -27.55
C ALA A 190 -35.16 -25.92 -26.40
N LEU A 191 -35.12 -25.45 -25.15
CA LEU A 191 -34.96 -26.33 -23.98
C LEU A 191 -36.15 -27.30 -23.82
N ALA A 192 -37.38 -26.82 -24.00
CA ALA A 192 -38.59 -27.64 -23.85
C ALA A 192 -38.69 -28.76 -24.90
N THR A 193 -38.05 -28.59 -26.05
CA THR A 193 -37.97 -29.60 -27.11
C THR A 193 -36.73 -30.47 -27.03
N GLY A 194 -35.87 -30.28 -26.02
CA GLY A 194 -34.62 -31.01 -25.88
C GLY A 194 -33.63 -30.73 -27.00
N ASN A 195 -33.66 -29.52 -27.57
CA ASN A 195 -32.83 -29.12 -28.71
C ASN A 195 -31.69 -28.18 -28.25
N PRO A 196 -30.56 -28.74 -27.76
CA PRO A 196 -29.44 -27.94 -27.28
C PRO A 196 -28.78 -27.12 -28.39
N LYS A 197 -28.90 -27.56 -29.65
CA LYS A 197 -28.41 -26.81 -30.82
C LYS A 197 -29.15 -25.47 -30.92
N ALA A 198 -30.49 -25.51 -30.97
CA ALA A 198 -31.31 -24.31 -31.09
C ALA A 198 -31.14 -23.37 -29.88
N ALA A 199 -30.89 -23.92 -28.69
CA ALA A 199 -30.61 -23.13 -27.49
C ALA A 199 -29.28 -22.36 -27.63
N LEU A 200 -28.20 -23.02 -28.03
CA LEU A 200 -26.90 -22.38 -28.24
C LEU A 200 -26.88 -21.42 -29.44
N GLU A 201 -27.65 -21.70 -30.50
CA GLU A 201 -27.83 -20.78 -31.63
C GLU A 201 -28.51 -19.49 -31.17
N ARG A 202 -29.53 -19.59 -30.31
CA ARG A 202 -30.18 -18.41 -29.72
C ARG A 202 -29.23 -17.63 -28.83
N VAL A 203 -28.37 -18.31 -28.06
CA VAL A 203 -27.30 -17.64 -27.30
C VAL A 203 -26.34 -16.93 -28.25
N ALA A 204 -25.93 -17.56 -29.35
CA ALA A 204 -25.05 -16.95 -30.36
C ALA A 204 -25.67 -15.73 -31.06
N GLU A 205 -26.99 -15.69 -31.25
CA GLU A 205 -27.70 -14.55 -31.82
C GLU A 205 -27.70 -13.34 -30.88
N VAL A 206 -27.86 -13.56 -29.58
CA VAL A 206 -28.02 -12.49 -28.58
C VAL A 206 -26.70 -12.06 -27.97
N ALA A 207 -25.74 -12.97 -27.81
CA ALA A 207 -24.45 -12.73 -27.18
C ALA A 207 -23.72 -11.47 -27.67
N PRO A 208 -23.68 -11.14 -28.98
CA PRO A 208 -23.03 -9.92 -29.45
C PRO A 208 -23.59 -8.65 -28.80
N PHE A 209 -24.85 -8.67 -28.39
CA PHE A 209 -25.57 -7.52 -27.82
C PHE A 209 -25.52 -7.46 -26.29
N ILE A 210 -24.94 -8.46 -25.64
CA ILE A 210 -24.81 -8.50 -24.18
C ILE A 210 -23.52 -7.75 -23.80
N PRO A 211 -23.58 -6.68 -22.99
CA PRO A 211 -22.41 -5.86 -22.67
C PRO A 211 -21.29 -6.64 -21.96
N ALA A 212 -21.65 -7.66 -21.18
CA ALA A 212 -20.70 -8.50 -20.47
C ALA A 212 -19.96 -9.49 -21.39
N PHE A 213 -20.43 -9.71 -22.63
CA PHE A 213 -19.85 -10.73 -23.51
C PHE A 213 -18.40 -10.38 -23.90
N GLU A 214 -17.47 -11.24 -23.47
CA GLU A 214 -16.07 -11.15 -23.83
C GLU A 214 -15.86 -11.83 -25.21
N ALA A 215 -15.93 -11.02 -26.26
CA ALA A 215 -15.72 -11.47 -27.62
C ALA A 215 -14.31 -12.11 -27.80
N PRO A 216 -14.19 -13.21 -28.56
CA PRO A 216 -12.90 -13.80 -28.91
C PRO A 216 -11.90 -12.82 -29.53
N ALA A 217 -10.61 -13.04 -29.27
CA ALA A 217 -9.55 -12.25 -29.88
C ALA A 217 -9.63 -12.28 -31.41
N GLY A 218 -9.73 -11.10 -32.02
CA GLY A 218 -9.80 -10.92 -33.47
C GLY A 218 -11.16 -11.23 -34.10
N TRP A 219 -12.19 -11.49 -33.30
CA TRP A 219 -13.56 -11.71 -33.79
C TRP A 219 -14.43 -10.47 -33.54
N THR A 220 -15.22 -10.08 -34.54
CA THR A 220 -16.26 -9.06 -34.42
C THR A 220 -17.52 -9.57 -35.12
N PRO A 221 -18.73 -9.28 -34.59
CA PRO A 221 -19.96 -9.70 -35.24
C PRO A 221 -20.05 -9.06 -36.64
N PRO A 222 -20.47 -9.82 -37.68
CA PRO A 222 -20.68 -9.30 -39.03
C PRO A 222 -21.61 -8.09 -39.07
N ALA A 223 -21.43 -7.20 -40.05
CA ALA A 223 -22.22 -5.97 -40.17
C ALA A 223 -23.72 -6.22 -40.39
N ASP A 224 -24.07 -7.36 -40.99
CA ASP A 224 -25.43 -7.82 -41.25
C ASP A 224 -25.99 -8.72 -40.13
N THR A 225 -25.35 -8.76 -38.96
CA THR A 225 -25.86 -9.51 -37.80
C THR A 225 -27.27 -9.04 -37.44
N PRO A 226 -28.30 -9.92 -37.47
CA PRO A 226 -29.66 -9.53 -37.11
C PRO A 226 -29.76 -9.07 -35.66
N ILE A 227 -30.42 -7.92 -35.43
CA ILE A 227 -30.68 -7.40 -34.08
C ILE A 227 -31.84 -8.21 -33.46
N PRO A 228 -31.66 -8.85 -32.29
CA PRO A 228 -32.63 -9.77 -31.72
C PRO A 228 -33.76 -9.02 -30.99
N THR A 229 -34.58 -8.28 -31.74
CA THR A 229 -35.68 -7.43 -31.21
C THR A 229 -36.75 -8.22 -30.46
N GLY A 230 -36.83 -9.54 -30.66
CA GLY A 230 -37.72 -10.45 -29.91
C GLY A 230 -37.13 -11.02 -28.63
N PHE A 231 -35.87 -10.68 -28.28
CA PHE A 231 -35.26 -11.11 -27.02
C PHE A 231 -35.86 -10.34 -25.84
N VAL A 232 -36.19 -11.07 -24.77
CA VAL A 232 -36.76 -10.50 -23.56
C VAL A 232 -35.74 -10.66 -22.43
N PRO A 233 -34.95 -9.62 -22.13
CA PRO A 233 -33.96 -9.68 -21.07
C PRO A 233 -34.61 -9.83 -19.68
N VAL A 234 -33.81 -10.19 -18.68
CA VAL A 234 -34.22 -10.07 -17.28
C VAL A 234 -34.33 -8.59 -16.89
N GLU A 235 -35.21 -8.27 -15.94
CA GLU A 235 -35.47 -6.88 -15.54
C GLU A 235 -34.17 -6.17 -15.10
N GLY A 236 -33.94 -4.97 -15.63
CA GLY A 236 -32.74 -4.18 -15.37
C GLY A 236 -31.53 -4.50 -16.27
N THR A 237 -31.63 -5.48 -17.18
CA THR A 237 -30.56 -5.75 -18.16
C THR A 237 -30.75 -4.86 -19.40
N THR A 238 -29.68 -4.16 -19.78
CA THR A 238 -29.58 -3.41 -21.03
C THR A 238 -28.72 -4.18 -22.03
N LEU A 239 -29.10 -4.07 -23.30
CA LEU A 239 -28.39 -4.65 -24.44
C LEU A 239 -27.75 -3.51 -25.21
N VAL A 240 -26.58 -3.73 -25.78
CA VAL A 240 -25.85 -2.71 -26.55
C VAL A 240 -25.69 -3.21 -27.97
N VAL A 241 -26.05 -2.39 -28.95
CA VAL A 241 -25.76 -2.71 -30.36
C VAL A 241 -24.25 -2.55 -30.61
N PRO A 242 -23.53 -3.59 -31.04
CA PRO A 242 -22.10 -3.48 -31.29
C PRO A 242 -21.79 -2.46 -32.41
N PRO A 243 -20.67 -1.71 -32.32
CA PRO A 243 -20.31 -0.73 -33.34
C PRO A 243 -20.12 -1.32 -34.75
N SER A 244 -19.82 -2.63 -34.86
CA SER A 244 -19.67 -3.30 -36.14
C SER A 244 -21.00 -3.69 -36.80
N VAL A 245 -22.11 -3.68 -36.07
CA VAL A 245 -23.44 -4.08 -36.56
C VAL A 245 -24.19 -2.86 -37.08
N GLU A 246 -24.64 -2.91 -38.34
CA GLU A 246 -25.42 -1.82 -38.92
C GLU A 246 -26.88 -1.90 -38.47
N VAL A 247 -27.40 -0.81 -37.89
CA VAL A 247 -28.85 -0.67 -37.61
C VAL A 247 -29.55 -0.26 -38.91
N PRO A 248 -30.41 -1.11 -39.51
CA PRO A 248 -31.06 -0.76 -40.77
C PRO A 248 -31.95 0.49 -40.62
N PRO A 249 -31.99 1.40 -41.61
CA PRO A 249 -32.80 2.61 -41.52
C PRO A 249 -34.28 2.32 -41.23
N GLY A 250 -34.82 2.97 -40.19
CA GLY A 250 -36.22 2.81 -39.76
C GLY A 250 -36.46 1.65 -38.77
N THR A 251 -35.42 0.96 -38.30
CA THR A 251 -35.53 0.00 -37.20
C THR A 251 -35.78 0.75 -35.89
N GLU A 252 -36.92 0.53 -35.25
CA GLU A 252 -37.15 0.96 -33.87
C GLU A 252 -36.49 -0.03 -32.91
N LEU A 253 -35.48 0.44 -32.16
CA LEU A 253 -34.85 -0.34 -31.11
C LEU A 253 -35.78 -0.40 -29.88
N PRO A 254 -36.02 -1.59 -29.28
CA PRO A 254 -36.74 -1.69 -28.02
C PRO A 254 -36.03 -0.90 -26.90
N ASP A 255 -36.77 -0.44 -25.89
CA ASP A 255 -36.22 0.36 -24.77
C ASP A 255 -35.02 -0.29 -24.04
N ALA A 256 -34.90 -1.61 -24.11
CA ALA A 256 -33.78 -2.35 -23.52
C ALA A 256 -32.49 -2.29 -24.36
N PHE A 257 -32.55 -1.83 -25.62
CA PHE A 257 -31.40 -1.70 -26.51
C PHE A 257 -30.85 -0.28 -26.51
N ILE A 258 -29.59 -0.17 -26.15
CA ILE A 258 -28.75 1.00 -26.26
C ILE A 258 -28.17 1.03 -27.70
N PRO A 259 -28.33 2.13 -28.45
CA PRO A 259 -27.76 2.26 -29.79
C PRO A 259 -26.22 2.21 -29.75
N PRO A 260 -25.55 1.95 -30.88
CA PRO A 260 -24.10 2.01 -30.91
C PRO A 260 -23.67 3.45 -30.60
N GLY A 261 -22.83 3.62 -29.57
CA GLY A 261 -22.29 4.94 -29.21
C GLY A 261 -21.51 5.56 -30.37
N GLN A 262 -21.58 6.88 -30.46
CA GLN A 262 -20.91 7.69 -31.47
C GLN A 262 -19.46 7.96 -31.08
N THR A 263 -18.58 8.08 -32.07
CA THR A 263 -17.26 8.70 -31.86
C THR A 263 -17.26 10.10 -32.43
N LEU A 264 -17.29 11.10 -31.55
CA LEU A 264 -17.35 12.52 -31.87
C LEU A 264 -15.93 13.12 -31.76
N THR A 265 -15.33 13.46 -32.90
CA THR A 265 -13.96 14.00 -32.93
C THR A 265 -13.95 15.53 -32.90
N LEU A 266 -13.29 16.11 -31.89
CA LEU A 266 -13.15 17.55 -31.76
C LEU A 266 -12.17 18.12 -32.79
N THR A 267 -12.48 19.32 -33.25
CA THR A 267 -11.59 20.12 -34.11
C THR A 267 -10.99 21.28 -33.33
N ALA A 268 -10.00 21.98 -33.90
CA ALA A 268 -9.44 23.18 -33.29
C ALA A 268 -10.37 24.41 -33.29
N ALA A 269 -11.59 24.29 -33.84
CA ALA A 269 -12.62 25.31 -33.76
C ALA A 269 -13.48 25.13 -32.49
N THR A 270 -14.42 26.05 -32.23
CA THR A 270 -15.44 25.84 -31.20
C THR A 270 -16.34 24.67 -31.58
N ASN A 271 -16.54 23.73 -30.66
CA ASN A 271 -17.36 22.54 -30.84
C ASN A 271 -18.59 22.59 -29.91
N GLU A 272 -19.78 22.29 -30.44
CA GLU A 272 -20.99 21.97 -29.67
C GLU A 272 -21.41 20.55 -30.05
N LEU A 273 -20.94 19.56 -29.29
CA LEU A 273 -21.10 18.13 -29.61
C LEU A 273 -22.05 17.50 -28.61
N THR A 274 -23.07 16.83 -29.13
CA THR A 274 -24.07 16.12 -28.32
C THR A 274 -24.12 14.67 -28.78
N GLY A 275 -23.91 13.77 -27.83
CA GLY A 275 -24.06 12.32 -27.98
C GLY A 275 -25.51 11.89 -28.15
N ASP A 276 -25.73 10.57 -28.25
CA ASP A 276 -27.05 9.97 -28.24
C ASP A 276 -27.32 9.20 -26.93
N ALA A 277 -28.16 8.16 -26.95
CA ALA A 277 -28.42 7.37 -25.74
C ALA A 277 -27.40 6.22 -25.56
N GLY A 278 -26.37 6.18 -26.40
CA GLY A 278 -25.32 5.17 -26.52
C GLY A 278 -24.22 5.29 -25.47
N HIS A 279 -23.04 4.73 -25.75
CA HIS A 279 -21.83 4.95 -24.96
C HIS A 279 -20.85 5.73 -25.83
N ASP A 280 -21.00 7.05 -25.82
CA ASP A 280 -20.33 7.96 -26.73
C ASP A 280 -18.87 8.17 -26.35
N THR A 281 -18.03 8.34 -27.36
CA THR A 281 -16.62 8.69 -27.21
C THR A 281 -16.33 10.05 -27.84
N PHE A 282 -15.98 11.03 -27.02
CA PHE A 282 -15.45 12.31 -27.44
C PHE A 282 -13.94 12.21 -27.59
N SER A 283 -13.45 12.28 -28.82
CA SER A 283 -12.02 12.21 -29.13
C SER A 283 -11.47 13.62 -29.36
N ALA A 284 -10.60 14.07 -28.46
CA ALA A 284 -9.91 15.35 -28.55
C ALA A 284 -8.39 15.14 -28.71
N PRO A 285 -7.91 14.97 -29.97
CA PRO A 285 -6.49 14.95 -30.29
C PRO A 285 -5.74 16.20 -29.81
N LEU A 286 -4.41 16.14 -29.85
CA LEU A 286 -3.54 17.22 -29.39
C LEU A 286 -3.95 18.59 -29.97
N GLY A 287 -4.32 19.52 -29.08
CA GLY A 287 -4.64 20.91 -29.42
C GLY A 287 -6.06 21.15 -29.93
N THR A 288 -6.98 20.18 -29.86
CA THR A 288 -8.36 20.37 -30.33
C THR A 288 -9.34 20.78 -29.23
N LEU A 289 -9.14 20.38 -27.97
CA LEU A 289 -10.00 20.81 -26.86
C LEU A 289 -9.73 22.28 -26.48
N GLN A 290 -10.77 23.11 -26.47
CA GLN A 290 -10.74 24.54 -26.23
C GLN A 290 -11.70 24.95 -25.11
N SER A 291 -11.48 26.11 -24.48
CA SER A 291 -12.38 26.67 -23.45
C SER A 291 -13.77 27.04 -23.94
N THR A 292 -14.02 27.05 -25.25
CA THR A 292 -15.34 27.34 -25.83
C THR A 292 -16.16 26.09 -26.10
N ASP A 293 -15.58 24.90 -25.92
CA ASP A 293 -16.25 23.66 -26.28
C ASP A 293 -17.35 23.28 -25.28
N VAL A 294 -18.46 22.80 -25.82
CA VAL A 294 -19.59 22.25 -25.06
C VAL A 294 -19.80 20.81 -25.49
N LEU A 295 -19.63 19.88 -24.56
CA LEU A 295 -19.79 18.44 -24.76
C LEU A 295 -20.93 17.93 -23.88
N ASP A 296 -21.85 17.15 -24.44
CA ASP A 296 -22.96 16.54 -23.72
C ASP A 296 -23.13 15.08 -24.15
N GLY A 297 -22.78 14.12 -23.29
CA GLY A 297 -22.89 12.67 -23.58
C GLY A 297 -24.33 12.14 -23.52
N LYS A 298 -25.27 12.93 -23.00
CA LYS A 298 -26.67 12.52 -22.77
C LYS A 298 -26.79 11.34 -21.82
N ALA A 299 -27.28 10.20 -22.29
CA ALA A 299 -27.56 9.03 -21.46
C ALA A 299 -26.62 7.94 -21.94
N GLY A 300 -25.93 7.28 -21.03
CA GLY A 300 -24.83 6.44 -21.45
C GLY A 300 -23.80 6.29 -20.35
N ASN A 301 -22.70 5.61 -20.69
CA ASN A 301 -21.47 5.63 -19.93
C ASN A 301 -20.41 6.21 -20.88
N ASP A 302 -20.35 7.53 -20.93
CA ASP A 302 -19.68 8.27 -21.99
C ASP A 302 -18.23 8.54 -21.61
N THR A 303 -17.39 8.69 -22.63
CA THR A 303 -15.94 8.83 -22.47
C THR A 303 -15.40 10.05 -23.21
N LEU A 304 -14.65 10.90 -22.51
CA LEU A 304 -13.80 11.93 -23.12
C LEU A 304 -12.35 11.44 -23.13
N ASN A 305 -11.74 11.33 -24.31
CA ASN A 305 -10.31 11.10 -24.49
C ASN A 305 -9.65 12.40 -24.98
N ALA A 306 -8.90 13.09 -24.13
CA ALA A 306 -8.31 14.39 -24.47
C ALA A 306 -6.80 14.42 -24.28
N THR A 307 -6.08 14.92 -25.28
CA THR A 307 -4.65 15.23 -25.16
C THR A 307 -4.43 16.71 -24.95
N LEU A 308 -3.91 17.08 -23.77
CA LEU A 308 -3.73 18.46 -23.37
C LEU A 308 -2.40 19.05 -23.90
N THR A 309 -2.47 20.30 -24.36
CA THR A 309 -1.32 21.18 -24.65
C THR A 309 -1.29 22.32 -23.64
N GLY A 310 -0.10 22.85 -23.33
CA GLY A 310 0.09 23.88 -22.31
C GLY A 310 -0.90 25.06 -22.35
N GLY A 311 -1.24 25.60 -21.17
CA GLY A 311 -2.26 26.64 -20.99
C GLY A 311 -3.47 26.16 -20.17
N VAL A 312 -4.33 27.10 -19.75
CA VAL A 312 -5.57 26.81 -19.00
C VAL A 312 -6.76 26.76 -19.96
N ILE A 313 -7.44 25.63 -20.05
CA ILE A 313 -8.68 25.45 -20.81
C ILE A 313 -9.88 25.24 -19.89
N LYS A 314 -11.05 25.78 -20.24
CA LYS A 314 -12.28 25.69 -19.44
C LYS A 314 -13.49 25.24 -20.28
N PRO A 315 -13.54 23.97 -20.74
CA PRO A 315 -14.68 23.47 -21.51
C PRO A 315 -15.92 23.28 -20.61
N THR A 316 -17.11 23.23 -21.22
CA THR A 316 -18.35 22.79 -20.55
C THR A 316 -18.59 21.31 -20.87
N ILE A 317 -18.57 20.45 -19.86
CA ILE A 317 -18.82 19.01 -20.00
C ILE A 317 -20.09 18.64 -19.24
N ASN A 318 -21.02 17.95 -19.90
CA ASN A 318 -22.25 17.47 -19.26
C ASN A 318 -22.42 15.98 -19.55
N ASN A 319 -22.85 15.21 -18.53
CA ASN A 319 -23.15 13.78 -18.66
C ASN A 319 -22.01 13.00 -19.37
N ILE A 320 -20.79 13.11 -18.84
CA ILE A 320 -19.65 12.29 -19.28
C ILE A 320 -19.00 11.69 -18.04
N GLU A 321 -19.06 10.36 -17.94
CA GLU A 321 -18.68 9.62 -16.75
C GLU A 321 -17.18 9.33 -16.69
N ASN A 322 -16.55 9.11 -17.85
CA ASN A 322 -15.14 8.74 -17.92
C ASN A 322 -14.33 9.83 -18.61
N ILE A 323 -13.33 10.37 -17.93
CA ILE A 323 -12.45 11.40 -18.50
C ILE A 323 -11.01 10.88 -18.50
N ASN A 324 -10.50 10.62 -19.70
CA ASN A 324 -9.14 10.18 -19.95
C ASN A 324 -8.32 11.34 -20.50
N LEU A 325 -7.34 11.80 -19.71
CA LEU A 325 -6.45 12.89 -20.05
C LEU A 325 -5.05 12.37 -20.32
N THR A 326 -4.48 12.77 -21.45
CA THR A 326 -3.08 12.54 -21.78
C THR A 326 -2.34 13.87 -21.79
N VAL A 327 -1.26 13.97 -21.02
CA VAL A 327 -0.45 15.18 -20.86
C VAL A 327 0.83 15.06 -21.67
N SER A 328 1.04 16.00 -22.59
CA SER A 328 2.28 16.14 -23.35
C SER A 328 3.21 17.16 -22.69
N ALA A 329 4.53 16.92 -22.71
CA ALA A 329 5.59 17.55 -21.90
C ALA A 329 5.79 19.09 -22.01
N VAL A 330 4.86 19.84 -22.58
CA VAL A 330 5.05 21.25 -22.95
C VAL A 330 4.21 22.17 -22.06
N GLY A 331 4.80 22.59 -20.93
CA GLY A 331 4.41 23.78 -20.15
C GLY A 331 3.02 23.77 -19.51
N GLY A 332 2.91 23.27 -18.28
CA GLY A 332 1.78 23.52 -17.35
C GLY A 332 0.40 23.60 -18.01
N SER A 333 -0.21 22.44 -18.31
CA SER A 333 -1.56 22.40 -18.89
C SER A 333 -2.59 22.33 -17.77
N ALA A 334 -3.60 23.18 -17.75
CA ALA A 334 -4.69 23.10 -16.78
C ALA A 334 -6.04 22.92 -17.48
N ILE A 335 -6.89 22.06 -16.95
CA ILE A 335 -8.30 21.95 -17.35
C ILE A 335 -9.18 22.34 -16.17
N ASP A 336 -10.05 23.31 -16.37
CA ASP A 336 -11.04 23.77 -15.39
C ASP A 336 -12.43 23.27 -15.82
N LEU A 337 -13.02 22.42 -14.99
CA LEU A 337 -14.33 21.80 -15.17
C LEU A 337 -15.39 22.43 -14.26
N SER A 338 -15.09 23.57 -13.62
CA SER A 338 -15.98 24.16 -12.61
C SER A 338 -17.39 24.50 -13.10
N ASP A 339 -17.59 24.71 -14.40
CA ASP A 339 -18.90 25.04 -14.96
C ASP A 339 -19.63 23.82 -15.56
N SER A 340 -19.09 22.61 -15.36
CA SER A 340 -19.63 21.32 -15.83
C SER A 340 -20.67 20.74 -14.86
N VAL A 341 -21.69 20.07 -15.37
CA VAL A 341 -22.77 19.44 -14.56
C VAL A 341 -22.77 17.93 -14.82
N GLY A 342 -22.60 17.12 -13.77
CA GLY A 342 -22.59 15.65 -13.87
C GLY A 342 -21.31 15.05 -14.48
N SER A 343 -20.15 15.68 -14.29
CA SER A 343 -18.89 15.28 -14.92
C SER A 343 -18.00 14.42 -14.00
N GLY A 344 -17.74 13.16 -14.39
CA GLY A 344 -16.64 12.30 -13.94
C GLY A 344 -16.94 11.36 -12.76
N SER A 345 -17.34 10.12 -13.04
CA SER A 345 -17.29 8.99 -12.08
C SER A 345 -15.88 8.37 -11.99
N ALA A 346 -15.12 8.48 -13.09
CA ALA A 346 -13.74 8.03 -13.17
C ALA A 346 -12.88 9.00 -13.98
N ILE A 347 -11.67 9.28 -13.48
CA ILE A 347 -10.68 10.10 -14.18
C ILE A 347 -9.39 9.32 -14.30
N SER A 348 -8.86 9.23 -15.52
CA SER A 348 -7.55 8.66 -15.81
C SER A 348 -6.62 9.73 -16.35
N ILE A 349 -5.43 9.87 -15.77
CA ILE A 349 -4.41 10.83 -16.19
C ILE A 349 -3.13 10.07 -16.54
N THR A 350 -2.61 10.32 -17.74
CA THR A 350 -1.42 9.65 -18.29
C THR A 350 -0.44 10.64 -18.92
N GLY A 351 0.85 10.32 -18.98
CA GLY A 351 1.86 11.09 -19.73
C GLY A 351 2.92 11.78 -18.86
N SER A 352 3.57 12.82 -19.38
CA SER A 352 4.69 13.49 -18.68
C SER A 352 4.50 15.00 -18.65
N GLY A 353 4.77 15.65 -17.50
CA GLY A 353 4.61 17.09 -17.31
C GLY A 353 3.67 17.46 -16.14
N ARG A 354 3.52 18.76 -15.87
CA ARG A 354 2.59 19.27 -14.84
C ARG A 354 1.23 19.53 -15.45
N SER A 355 0.18 18.95 -14.86
CA SER A 355 -1.21 19.21 -15.24
C SER A 355 -2.13 19.50 -14.08
N GLU A 356 -2.85 20.62 -14.13
CA GLU A 356 -3.83 21.00 -13.11
C GLU A 356 -5.25 20.64 -13.56
N VAL A 357 -6.05 20.04 -12.70
CA VAL A 357 -7.46 19.70 -12.94
C VAL A 357 -8.29 20.39 -11.86
N ALA A 358 -9.03 21.44 -12.23
CA ALA A 358 -9.82 22.22 -11.28
C ALA A 358 -11.31 22.07 -11.52
N GLY A 359 -12.12 22.30 -10.48
CA GLY A 359 -13.56 22.46 -10.62
C GLY A 359 -14.33 21.17 -10.86
N LEU A 360 -13.75 20.00 -10.55
CA LEU A 360 -14.47 18.75 -10.69
C LEU A 360 -15.59 18.66 -9.65
N THR A 361 -16.79 18.37 -10.13
CA THR A 361 -17.94 18.02 -9.31
C THR A 361 -18.06 16.50 -9.31
N VAL A 362 -17.55 15.85 -8.25
CA VAL A 362 -17.62 14.40 -8.05
C VAL A 362 -18.61 14.14 -6.94
N ALA A 363 -19.73 13.48 -7.23
CA ALA A 363 -20.67 13.00 -6.22
C ALA A 363 -20.41 11.51 -5.95
N GLY A 364 -20.32 11.09 -4.68
CA GLY A 364 -20.19 9.67 -4.28
C GLY A 364 -18.77 9.08 -4.26
N ASN A 365 -18.68 7.74 -4.25
CA ASN A 365 -17.41 6.98 -4.27
C ASN A 365 -16.75 7.09 -5.64
N ASN A 366 -15.66 7.85 -5.74
CA ASN A 366 -15.04 8.15 -7.03
C ASN A 366 -13.61 7.60 -7.14
N ASN A 367 -13.22 7.29 -8.37
CA ASN A 367 -11.93 6.69 -8.66
C ASN A 367 -11.08 7.57 -9.58
N ILE A 368 -9.86 7.89 -9.15
CA ILE A 368 -8.90 8.70 -9.88
C ILE A 368 -7.66 7.84 -10.10
N SER A 369 -7.23 7.69 -11.34
CA SER A 369 -6.10 6.84 -11.70
C SER A 369 -5.01 7.65 -12.38
N PHE A 370 -3.77 7.46 -11.95
CA PHE A 370 -2.57 8.03 -12.56
C PHE A 370 -1.68 6.90 -13.08
N ASP A 371 -1.42 6.84 -14.39
CA ASP A 371 -0.52 5.86 -15.02
C ASP A 371 0.65 6.55 -15.76
N LYS A 372 1.88 6.14 -15.44
CA LYS A 372 3.17 6.68 -15.96
C LYS A 372 3.30 8.20 -15.83
N TYR A 373 2.60 8.79 -14.86
CA TYR A 373 2.51 10.22 -14.72
C TYR A 373 3.69 10.80 -13.95
N GLU A 374 4.51 11.63 -14.60
CA GLU A 374 5.64 12.32 -13.98
C GLU A 374 5.36 13.83 -13.86
N GLY A 375 4.75 14.28 -12.75
CA GLY A 375 4.46 15.71 -12.55
C GLY A 375 3.62 16.10 -11.32
N ALA A 376 3.47 17.41 -11.08
CA ALA A 376 2.56 17.92 -10.05
C ALA A 376 1.14 18.06 -10.64
N SER A 377 0.13 17.57 -9.95
CA SER A 377 -1.28 17.70 -10.31
C SER A 377 -2.11 18.38 -9.23
N VAL A 378 -2.53 19.62 -9.45
CA VAL A 378 -3.48 20.26 -8.54
C VAL A 378 -4.87 19.72 -8.88
N LEU A 379 -5.52 19.01 -7.95
CA LEU A 379 -6.90 18.56 -8.07
C LEU A 379 -7.78 19.47 -7.18
N SER A 380 -8.59 20.35 -7.78
CA SER A 380 -9.49 21.24 -7.01
C SER A 380 -10.95 20.83 -7.14
N TYR A 381 -11.68 20.78 -6.02
CA TYR A 381 -13.07 20.33 -5.95
C TYR A 381 -14.06 21.45 -5.59
N LYS A 382 -15.36 21.25 -5.88
CA LYS A 382 -16.47 22.09 -5.39
C LYS A 382 -17.25 21.35 -4.29
N SER A 383 -17.44 22.01 -3.13
CA SER A 383 -17.94 21.39 -1.89
C SER A 383 -19.47 21.30 -1.76
N GLU A 384 -20.23 21.83 -2.71
CA GLU A 384 -21.68 22.03 -2.56
C GLU A 384 -22.53 20.76 -2.77
N GLU A 385 -21.92 19.62 -3.16
CA GLU A 385 -22.63 18.36 -3.48
C GLU A 385 -22.33 17.16 -2.55
N PHE A 386 -21.36 17.27 -1.64
CA PHE A 386 -21.07 16.23 -0.65
C PHE A 386 -22.00 16.36 0.56
N GLY A 387 -23.05 15.54 0.57
CA GLY A 387 -23.99 15.40 1.68
C GLY A 387 -24.36 13.93 1.88
N GLY A 388 -23.83 13.30 2.93
CA GLY A 388 -24.04 11.88 3.21
C GLY A 388 -23.24 11.39 4.42
N GLU A 389 -23.35 10.11 4.76
CA GLU A 389 -22.62 9.52 5.90
C GLU A 389 -21.18 9.05 5.54
N LYS A 390 -20.82 8.97 4.24
CA LYS A 390 -19.47 8.57 3.76
C LYS A 390 -19.18 9.05 2.34
N ASP A 391 -18.27 10.00 2.21
CA ASP A 391 -17.65 10.45 0.96
C ASP A 391 -16.21 9.90 0.87
N GLU A 392 -15.93 9.14 -0.18
CA GLU A 392 -14.63 8.47 -0.41
C GLU A 392 -14.04 8.83 -1.78
N ILE A 393 -12.77 9.20 -1.78
CA ILE A 393 -11.96 9.33 -3.00
C ILE A 393 -10.91 8.23 -3.00
N THR A 394 -10.87 7.45 -4.08
CA THR A 394 -9.80 6.48 -4.33
C THR A 394 -8.84 7.00 -5.38
N VAL A 395 -7.54 6.96 -5.09
CA VAL A 395 -6.45 7.31 -6.01
C VAL A 395 -5.63 6.07 -6.30
N ASN A 396 -5.61 5.61 -7.56
CA ASN A 396 -4.72 4.54 -8.00
C ASN A 396 -3.47 5.12 -8.66
N LEU A 397 -2.31 4.63 -8.26
CA LEU A 397 -1.00 5.03 -8.77
C LEU A 397 -0.34 3.85 -9.48
N SER A 398 0.09 4.10 -10.72
CA SER A 398 0.92 3.20 -11.53
C SER A 398 2.06 3.99 -12.16
N ASN A 399 3.29 3.69 -11.75
CA ASN A 399 4.53 4.34 -12.16
C ASN A 399 4.43 5.88 -12.14
N ALA A 400 3.86 6.44 -11.06
CA ALA A 400 3.45 7.84 -11.02
C ALA A 400 4.05 8.63 -9.85
N ASP A 401 4.66 9.79 -10.12
CA ASP A 401 5.05 10.78 -9.10
C ASP A 401 3.97 11.87 -9.10
N VAL A 402 3.03 11.79 -8.16
CA VAL A 402 1.84 12.66 -8.10
C VAL A 402 1.96 13.60 -6.90
N ARG A 403 1.87 14.89 -7.17
CA ARG A 403 1.58 15.89 -6.12
C ARG A 403 0.14 16.31 -6.23
N LEU A 404 -0.72 15.96 -5.27
CA LEU A 404 -2.06 16.53 -5.15
C LEU A 404 -2.00 17.89 -4.45
N GLY A 405 -2.29 18.96 -5.18
CA GLY A 405 -2.73 20.22 -4.55
C GLY A 405 -4.25 20.15 -4.33
N LEU A 406 -4.70 20.21 -3.09
CA LEU A 406 -6.10 20.14 -2.64
C LEU A 406 -6.21 21.32 -1.62
N ILE A 407 -7.15 22.26 -1.56
CA ILE A 407 -8.59 22.34 -1.81
C ILE A 407 -8.94 23.84 -1.78
N GLN A 408 -9.68 24.39 -2.75
CA GLN A 408 -10.44 25.62 -2.46
C GLN A 408 -11.83 25.23 -1.99
N VAL A 409 -12.06 25.40 -0.69
CA VAL A 409 -13.35 25.10 -0.06
C VAL A 409 -14.34 26.17 -0.53
N GLY A 410 -15.41 25.76 -1.21
CA GLY A 410 -16.61 26.58 -1.26
C GLY A 410 -17.12 26.78 0.16
N SER A 411 -17.95 27.78 0.40
CA SER A 411 -18.49 28.11 1.74
C SER A 411 -19.46 27.04 2.32
N GLY A 412 -19.47 25.81 1.78
CA GLY A 412 -20.43 24.74 2.08
C GLY A 412 -19.86 23.65 2.99
N SER A 413 -20.76 22.95 3.73
CA SER A 413 -20.43 22.12 4.89
C SER A 413 -19.89 20.70 4.65
N GLY A 414 -19.72 20.27 3.40
CA GLY A 414 -19.34 18.89 3.05
C GLY A 414 -17.85 18.59 3.23
N ALA A 415 -17.50 17.42 3.77
CA ALA A 415 -16.13 16.97 4.00
C ALA A 415 -15.87 15.65 3.26
N ILE A 416 -14.60 15.34 2.95
CA ILE A 416 -14.20 14.02 2.48
C ILE A 416 -13.90 13.17 3.72
N GLU A 417 -14.66 12.11 3.99
CA GLU A 417 -14.38 11.24 5.13
C GLU A 417 -13.12 10.40 4.91
N ASN A 418 -12.94 9.85 3.70
CA ASN A 418 -11.86 8.91 3.41
C ASN A 418 -11.14 9.24 2.10
N LEU A 419 -9.80 9.29 2.16
CA LEU A 419 -8.94 9.26 0.99
C LEU A 419 -8.16 7.94 0.97
N THR A 420 -8.45 7.10 -0.03
CA THR A 420 -7.80 5.81 -0.24
C THR A 420 -6.75 5.93 -1.34
N LEU A 421 -5.52 5.49 -1.06
CA LEU A 421 -4.40 5.46 -2.01
C LEU A 421 -4.06 3.99 -2.30
N ASN A 422 -4.15 3.59 -3.57
CA ASN A 422 -3.78 2.27 -4.06
C ASN A 422 -2.51 2.37 -4.92
N SER A 423 -1.50 1.56 -4.61
CA SER A 423 -0.28 1.43 -5.41
C SER A 423 -0.26 0.09 -6.14
N ASP A 424 -0.03 0.11 -7.46
CA ASP A 424 0.09 -1.09 -8.31
C ASP A 424 1.39 -1.89 -8.08
N GLY A 425 2.31 -1.35 -7.28
CA GLY A 425 3.58 -1.99 -7.00
C GLY A 425 4.73 -1.54 -7.90
N THR A 426 4.73 -0.31 -8.40
CA THR A 426 5.87 0.27 -9.12
C THR A 426 6.67 1.22 -8.23
N ALA A 427 8.00 1.13 -8.27
CA ALA A 427 8.90 1.84 -7.35
C ALA A 427 8.89 3.38 -7.49
N ALA A 428 8.23 3.91 -8.52
CA ALA A 428 8.13 5.35 -8.77
C ALA A 428 6.95 6.02 -8.06
N ASN A 429 6.05 5.25 -7.43
CA ASN A 429 4.82 5.78 -6.83
C ASN A 429 5.11 6.71 -5.65
N LYS A 430 4.90 8.03 -5.86
CA LYS A 430 4.99 9.05 -4.82
C LYS A 430 3.69 9.84 -4.75
N PHE A 431 3.33 10.20 -3.53
CA PHE A 431 2.17 11.02 -3.24
C PHE A 431 2.58 12.19 -2.34
N SER A 432 2.28 13.41 -2.74
CA SER A 432 2.34 14.56 -1.82
C SER A 432 1.03 15.32 -1.84
N SER A 433 0.48 15.65 -0.67
CA SER A 433 -0.65 16.56 -0.55
C SER A 433 -0.16 17.95 -0.10
N VAL A 434 -0.49 18.98 -0.86
CA VAL A 434 -0.26 20.39 -0.50
C VAL A 434 -1.57 20.99 -0.03
N TRP A 435 -1.62 21.52 1.20
CA TRP A 435 -2.77 22.23 1.76
C TRP A 435 -2.53 23.74 1.67
N SER A 436 -3.15 24.46 0.74
CA SER A 436 -2.97 25.92 0.65
C SER A 436 -4.03 26.68 1.45
N GLY A 437 -3.62 27.38 2.51
CA GLY A 437 -4.33 28.53 3.07
C GLY A 437 -3.68 29.84 2.59
N SER A 438 -4.43 30.65 1.83
CA SER A 438 -4.14 31.99 1.28
C SER A 438 -2.71 32.35 0.81
N LEU A 439 -2.54 32.50 -0.51
CA LEU A 439 -1.35 33.12 -1.13
C LEU A 439 -1.37 34.66 -1.08
N SER A 440 -0.24 35.27 -0.76
CA SER A 440 0.06 36.67 -1.09
C SER A 440 1.18 36.78 -2.13
N SER A 441 0.76 37.13 -3.36
CA SER A 441 1.52 37.78 -4.45
C SER A 441 2.74 37.09 -5.10
N GLY A 442 2.50 36.48 -6.26
CA GLY A 442 3.47 36.28 -7.34
C GLY A 442 2.83 35.63 -8.59
N ARG A 443 2.31 36.44 -9.52
CA ARG A 443 1.47 36.07 -10.71
C ARG A 443 2.16 35.06 -11.65
N THR A 444 1.50 34.19 -12.42
CA THR A 444 0.29 34.31 -13.30
C THR A 444 -0.27 32.90 -13.59
N GLY A 445 -1.57 32.58 -13.59
CA GLY A 445 -2.77 33.34 -13.29
C GLY A 445 -4.02 32.44 -13.20
N VAL A 446 -4.88 32.75 -12.21
CA VAL A 446 -6.30 32.37 -12.15
C VAL A 446 -7.03 33.65 -11.75
N SER A 447 -7.94 34.10 -12.61
CA SER A 447 -8.52 35.44 -12.55
C SER A 447 -9.70 35.47 -11.59
N SER A 448 -9.37 35.61 -10.31
CA SER A 448 -10.25 35.81 -9.15
C SER A 448 -10.72 34.55 -8.45
N MET A 449 -10.31 34.42 -7.19
CA MET A 449 -10.98 33.62 -6.17
C MET A 449 -10.76 34.34 -4.84
N THR A 450 -11.87 34.79 -4.25
CA THR A 450 -11.94 35.65 -3.05
C THR A 450 -11.96 34.82 -1.75
N SER A 451 -11.27 35.36 -0.74
CA SER A 451 -11.04 34.95 0.67
C SER A 451 -11.88 33.82 1.30
N PRO A 452 -11.30 32.96 2.16
CA PRO A 452 -12.06 32.14 3.10
C PRO A 452 -12.27 32.86 4.45
N GLY A 453 -13.49 32.72 4.98
CA GLY A 453 -13.79 32.85 6.41
C GLY A 453 -13.59 31.50 7.12
N GLU A 454 -13.58 31.52 8.45
CA GLU A 454 -13.37 30.35 9.33
C GLU A 454 -14.38 29.22 9.03
N GLY A 455 -13.96 28.21 8.26
CA GLY A 455 -14.81 27.07 7.88
C GLY A 455 -14.11 26.11 6.91
N GLY A 456 -12.95 25.56 7.31
CA GLY A 456 -12.26 24.54 6.52
C GLY A 456 -12.85 23.14 6.77
N HIS A 457 -13.24 22.45 5.70
CA HIS A 457 -13.72 21.07 5.73
C HIS A 457 -12.55 20.09 5.52
N ASN A 458 -12.53 18.97 6.25
CA ASN A 458 -11.29 18.25 6.60
C ASN A 458 -11.32 16.76 6.20
N ILE A 459 -10.15 16.19 5.83
CA ILE A 459 -9.98 14.74 5.62
C ILE A 459 -9.84 14.04 6.98
N ASN A 460 -10.70 13.07 7.28
CA ASN A 460 -10.68 12.36 8.57
C ASN A 460 -9.69 11.17 8.58
N GLN A 461 -9.52 10.49 7.45
CA GLN A 461 -8.69 9.28 7.36
C GLN A 461 -7.99 9.14 6.00
N TYR A 462 -6.71 8.79 6.06
CA TYR A 462 -5.93 8.26 4.94
C TYR A 462 -5.85 6.74 5.06
N THR A 463 -6.18 6.04 3.98
CA THR A 463 -6.01 4.58 3.87
C THR A 463 -5.06 4.26 2.73
N VAL A 464 -4.05 3.45 2.99
CA VAL A 464 -3.03 3.05 2.01
C VAL A 464 -3.09 1.54 1.80
N LYS A 465 -3.12 1.11 0.53
CA LYS A 465 -3.12 -0.29 0.12
C LYS A 465 -2.21 -0.51 -1.08
N GLY A 466 -1.68 -1.73 -1.26
CA GLY A 466 -0.91 -2.06 -2.45
C GLY A 466 0.20 -3.11 -2.25
N THR A 467 0.89 -3.45 -3.34
CA THR A 467 1.89 -4.52 -3.39
C THR A 467 3.33 -4.06 -3.11
N GLN A 468 3.64 -2.76 -3.15
CA GLN A 468 4.94 -2.16 -2.77
C GLN A 468 4.78 -0.82 -2.02
N SER A 469 5.90 -0.26 -1.56
CA SER A 469 6.03 0.96 -0.74
C SER A 469 5.39 2.22 -1.34
N ILE A 470 4.86 3.11 -0.49
CA ILE A 470 4.38 4.45 -0.85
C ILE A 470 5.06 5.51 0.01
N ALA A 471 5.46 6.62 -0.60
CA ALA A 471 5.89 7.81 0.12
C ALA A 471 4.77 8.86 0.08
N MET A 472 4.28 9.27 1.25
CA MET A 472 3.30 10.32 1.46
C MET A 472 4.00 11.55 2.04
N THR A 473 3.87 12.71 1.41
CA THR A 473 4.35 13.99 1.96
C THR A 473 3.17 14.92 2.21
N PHE A 474 3.10 15.50 3.40
CA PHE A 474 2.08 16.46 3.82
C PHE A 474 2.76 17.81 4.03
N ASP A 475 2.36 18.84 3.27
CA ASP A 475 2.81 20.22 3.52
C ASP A 475 1.91 20.89 4.57
N GLU A 476 2.45 21.83 5.36
CA GLU A 476 1.74 22.44 6.49
C GLU A 476 0.42 23.15 6.08
N GLY A 477 -0.68 22.46 6.34
CA GLY A 477 -1.99 23.03 6.66
C GLY A 477 -2.34 22.71 8.10
N SER A 478 -3.46 23.22 8.61
CA SER A 478 -3.96 22.87 9.94
C SER A 478 -4.24 21.36 10.00
N PHE A 479 -3.26 20.53 10.40
CA PHE A 479 -3.52 19.13 10.70
C PHE A 479 -4.69 19.08 11.68
N MET A 480 -5.70 18.29 11.34
CA MET A 480 -6.86 18.08 12.20
C MET A 480 -6.43 17.64 13.59
N ASN A 481 -7.21 18.04 14.58
CA ASN A 481 -7.17 17.40 15.88
C ASN A 481 -7.78 15.99 15.72
N GLY A 482 -6.97 14.97 15.38
CA GLY A 482 -7.40 13.58 15.24
C GLY A 482 -7.30 12.93 13.85
N MET A 483 -6.35 13.31 12.99
CA MET A 483 -6.11 12.66 11.70
C MET A 483 -5.70 11.18 11.87
N LYS A 484 -6.24 10.28 11.05
CA LYS A 484 -5.89 8.84 11.03
C LYS A 484 -5.11 8.44 9.78
N ILE A 485 -4.10 7.58 9.95
CA ILE A 485 -3.27 7.03 8.86
C ILE A 485 -3.21 5.51 9.00
N ASP A 486 -3.86 4.80 8.09
CA ASP A 486 -3.87 3.34 8.06
C ASP A 486 -3.17 2.82 6.81
N ALA A 487 -2.02 2.17 6.98
CA ALA A 487 -1.26 1.50 5.93
C ALA A 487 -1.20 -0.04 6.12
N THR A 488 -2.11 -0.60 6.92
CA THR A 488 -2.15 -2.05 7.18
C THR A 488 -2.52 -2.90 5.97
N GLY A 489 -3.01 -2.30 4.89
CA GLY A 489 -3.34 -2.97 3.63
C GLY A 489 -2.19 -3.12 2.65
N LEU A 490 -0.96 -2.82 3.06
CA LEU A 490 0.26 -3.03 2.26
C LEU A 490 0.73 -4.50 2.33
N ALA A 491 1.30 -5.00 1.23
CA ALA A 491 1.92 -6.32 1.20
C ALA A 491 3.10 -6.43 2.19
N GLU A 492 3.42 -7.64 2.62
CA GLU A 492 4.55 -7.88 3.53
C GLU A 492 5.87 -7.35 2.94
N GLY A 493 6.56 -6.47 3.68
CA GLY A 493 7.79 -5.81 3.25
C GLY A 493 7.59 -4.51 2.43
N ALA A 494 6.35 -4.12 2.13
CA ALA A 494 6.06 -2.80 1.57
C ALA A 494 6.05 -1.72 2.67
N VAL A 495 6.61 -0.56 2.34
CA VAL A 495 6.93 0.52 3.29
C VAL A 495 6.02 1.72 3.04
N ALA A 496 5.21 2.13 4.02
CA ALA A 496 4.67 3.49 4.02
C ALA A 496 5.68 4.43 4.68
N THR A 497 6.13 5.45 3.95
CA THR A 497 6.87 6.59 4.53
C THR A 497 5.95 7.80 4.59
N VAL A 498 5.70 8.32 5.79
CA VAL A 498 4.99 9.60 5.95
C VAL A 498 6.01 10.69 6.22
N ARG A 499 5.94 11.78 5.47
CA ARG A 499 6.73 13.00 5.68
C ARG A 499 5.78 14.15 5.95
N ALA A 500 5.98 14.88 7.04
CA ALA A 500 5.42 16.22 7.15
C ALA A 500 6.54 17.21 6.80
N ASP A 501 6.49 17.87 5.64
CA ASP A 501 7.53 18.80 5.17
C ASP A 501 7.09 20.26 5.35
N ALA A 502 8.07 21.14 5.56
CA ALA A 502 7.92 22.58 5.69
C ALA A 502 8.78 23.36 4.69
N ASN A 503 9.27 22.77 3.60
CA ASN A 503 10.12 23.49 2.64
C ASN A 503 9.36 24.58 1.84
N GLY A 504 9.22 25.76 2.44
CA GLY A 504 9.88 26.96 1.94
C GLY A 504 9.24 27.70 0.77
N ASN A 505 8.01 28.19 0.96
CA ASN A 505 7.67 29.60 0.70
C ASN A 505 6.30 29.88 1.36
N ASP A 506 6.31 30.50 2.52
CA ASP A 506 5.56 31.74 2.77
C ASP A 506 5.71 32.17 4.24
N ASP A 507 6.03 33.46 4.36
CA ASP A 507 6.10 34.25 5.59
C ASP A 507 4.78 34.20 6.34
N PHE A 508 4.70 33.39 7.42
CA PHE A 508 3.64 33.51 8.42
C PHE A 508 4.19 33.25 9.82
N SER A 509 4.88 34.26 10.36
CA SER A 509 4.64 34.55 11.78
C SER A 509 3.18 35.02 11.92
N PRO A 510 2.41 34.36 12.79
CA PRO A 510 1.71 35.13 13.78
C PRO A 510 2.18 34.67 15.14
N ALA A 511 2.50 35.64 16.00
CA ALA A 511 2.57 35.44 17.42
C ALA A 511 1.28 34.75 17.93
N LEU A 512 1.25 33.42 17.97
CA LEU A 512 0.22 32.64 18.63
C LEU A 512 0.86 32.08 19.89
N THR A 513 0.60 32.77 20.98
CA THR A 513 1.04 32.47 22.34
C THR A 513 0.37 31.22 22.94
N SER A 514 -0.17 30.31 22.11
CA SER A 514 -0.86 29.10 22.55
C SER A 514 -0.30 27.88 21.81
N GLU A 515 0.36 27.00 22.57
CA GLU A 515 0.72 25.64 22.17
C GLU A 515 -0.50 24.96 21.50
N ARG A 516 -0.47 24.79 20.18
CA ARG A 516 -1.41 23.89 19.50
C ARG A 516 -0.78 22.51 19.52
N ALA A 517 -1.39 21.61 20.27
CA ALA A 517 -1.04 20.20 20.21
C ALA A 517 -1.68 19.60 18.95
N TYR A 518 -0.87 18.90 18.15
CA TYR A 518 -1.37 18.13 17.01
C TYR A 518 -1.45 16.66 17.39
N GLU A 519 -2.61 16.05 17.17
CA GLU A 519 -2.87 14.65 17.47
C GLU A 519 -3.08 13.84 16.20
N LEU A 520 -2.20 12.87 15.98
CA LEU A 520 -2.37 11.82 14.98
C LEU A 520 -2.71 10.52 15.69
N ALA A 521 -3.76 9.84 15.25
CA ALA A 521 -4.25 8.63 15.88
C ALA A 521 -4.26 7.45 14.92
N ASN A 522 -3.98 6.25 15.44
CA ASN A 522 -4.04 4.99 14.69
C ASN A 522 -3.04 4.92 13.54
N VAL A 523 -1.79 5.30 13.77
CA VAL A 523 -0.70 5.15 12.80
C VAL A 523 -0.31 3.66 12.73
N LYS A 524 -0.80 2.96 11.71
CA LYS A 524 -0.65 1.51 11.56
C LYS A 524 -0.07 1.12 10.20
N GLY A 525 0.70 0.04 10.14
CA GLY A 525 1.34 -0.45 8.91
C GLY A 525 2.43 0.50 8.36
N VAL A 526 2.91 1.45 9.17
CA VAL A 526 3.93 2.42 8.77
C VAL A 526 5.29 1.95 9.29
N GLU A 527 6.27 1.75 8.40
CA GLU A 527 7.64 1.42 8.81
C GLU A 527 8.43 2.68 9.18
N LYS A 528 8.20 3.80 8.50
CA LYS A 528 8.92 5.05 8.74
C LYS A 528 7.98 6.26 8.76
N PHE A 529 8.03 7.01 9.85
CA PHE A 529 7.26 8.24 10.04
C PHE A 529 8.22 9.40 10.31
N GLU A 530 8.38 10.30 9.36
CA GLU A 530 9.31 11.42 9.42
C GLU A 530 8.56 12.73 9.72
N LEU A 531 8.90 13.34 10.85
CA LEU A 531 8.49 14.67 11.27
C LEU A 531 9.57 15.68 10.88
N PHE A 532 9.31 16.55 9.90
CA PHE A 532 10.18 17.67 9.58
C PHE A 532 9.52 19.01 9.98
N SER A 533 10.35 19.95 10.42
CA SER A 533 10.04 21.39 10.41
C SER A 533 11.28 22.14 9.92
N SER A 534 11.08 23.16 9.10
CA SER A 534 12.15 23.96 8.46
C SER A 534 12.29 25.36 9.08
N GLY A 535 11.47 25.66 10.09
CA GLY A 535 11.39 26.97 10.72
C GLY A 535 11.61 26.90 12.23
N ALA A 536 12.04 28.04 12.78
CA ALA A 536 12.16 28.27 14.22
C ALA A 536 10.78 28.43 14.89
N ASP A 537 9.80 27.55 14.59
CA ASP A 537 8.49 27.57 15.23
C ASP A 537 8.47 26.65 16.44
N ILE A 538 8.90 27.25 17.56
CA ILE A 538 9.54 26.63 18.73
C ILE A 538 8.57 25.99 19.75
N ASN A 539 7.26 25.87 19.46
CA ASN A 539 6.26 25.67 20.52
C ASN A 539 5.06 24.75 20.21
N ALA A 540 5.13 23.82 19.25
CA ALA A 540 3.98 22.95 18.97
C ALA A 540 4.26 21.48 19.32
N ALA A 541 3.73 21.03 20.47
CA ALA A 541 3.79 19.64 20.89
C ALA A 541 3.10 18.70 19.87
N ARG A 542 3.76 17.59 19.51
CA ARG A 542 3.21 16.55 18.63
C ARG A 542 2.85 15.31 19.44
N THR A 543 1.65 14.78 19.24
CA THR A 543 1.18 13.54 19.87
C THR A 543 0.83 12.51 18.80
N LEU A 544 1.49 11.35 18.82
CA LEU A 544 1.10 10.17 18.06
C LEU A 544 0.43 9.16 19.00
N LYS A 545 -0.72 8.62 18.59
CA LYS A 545 -1.45 7.58 19.33
C LYS A 545 -1.60 6.32 18.51
N ASN A 546 -1.61 5.19 19.21
CA ASN A 546 -1.78 3.86 18.63
C ASN A 546 -0.78 3.58 17.51
N VAL A 547 0.49 3.94 17.74
CA VAL A 547 1.62 3.66 16.83
C VAL A 547 2.03 2.19 16.94
N GLU A 548 2.24 1.50 15.82
CA GLU A 548 2.77 0.12 15.82
C GLU A 548 4.27 0.07 16.13
N LEU A 549 4.71 -0.97 16.83
CA LEU A 549 6.08 -1.12 17.37
C LEU A 549 7.17 -1.18 16.28
N THR A 550 6.83 -1.56 15.05
CA THR A 550 7.75 -1.56 13.91
C THR A 550 8.00 -0.18 13.32
N THR A 551 7.27 0.86 13.77
CA THR A 551 7.40 2.22 13.24
C THR A 551 8.67 2.89 13.75
N GLN A 552 9.52 3.38 12.83
CA GLN A 552 10.59 4.33 13.12
C GLN A 552 10.04 5.76 13.04
N VAL A 553 10.22 6.57 14.08
CA VAL A 553 9.98 8.02 13.99
C VAL A 553 11.28 8.75 13.74
N VAL A 554 11.34 9.60 12.72
CA VAL A 554 12.45 10.54 12.51
C VAL A 554 11.99 11.92 12.93
N ALA A 555 12.63 12.55 13.92
CA ALA A 555 12.36 13.92 14.31
C ALA A 555 13.49 14.85 13.83
N ALA A 556 13.14 15.89 13.07
CA ALA A 556 14.07 16.91 12.63
C ALA A 556 13.93 18.22 13.44
N ALA A 557 14.76 19.22 13.12
CA ALA A 557 14.81 20.51 13.81
C ALA A 557 13.43 21.19 13.90
N GLY A 558 13.10 21.83 15.03
CA GLY A 558 11.86 22.60 15.25
C GLY A 558 10.74 21.88 16.03
N VAL A 559 10.84 20.58 16.28
CA VAL A 559 9.92 19.87 17.21
C VAL A 559 10.29 20.20 18.66
N SER A 560 9.41 20.89 19.39
CA SER A 560 9.68 21.27 20.79
C SER A 560 9.36 20.18 21.82
N ALA A 561 8.42 19.29 21.51
CA ALA A 561 8.03 18.16 22.35
C ALA A 561 7.35 17.06 21.51
N LEU A 562 7.60 15.80 21.86
CA LEU A 562 7.07 14.62 21.19
C LEU A 562 6.46 13.64 22.20
N THR A 563 5.21 13.25 22.00
CA THR A 563 4.56 12.17 22.75
C THR A 563 4.18 11.05 21.79
N VAL A 564 4.61 9.82 22.08
CA VAL A 564 4.26 8.62 21.32
C VAL A 564 3.58 7.63 22.24
N ASN A 565 2.35 7.25 21.91
CA ASN A 565 1.63 6.16 22.57
C ASN A 565 1.52 4.98 21.60
N THR A 566 2.14 3.85 21.95
CA THR A 566 2.10 2.65 21.11
C THR A 566 0.78 1.88 21.27
N ALA A 567 0.31 1.24 20.19
CA ALA A 567 -0.86 0.38 20.24
C ALA A 567 -0.48 -0.99 20.82
N GLY A 568 -1.25 -1.48 21.79
CA GLY A 568 -1.25 -2.92 22.14
C GLY A 568 0.05 -3.46 22.73
N ALA A 569 0.84 -2.62 23.42
CA ALA A 569 2.01 -3.04 24.19
C ALA A 569 1.62 -3.95 25.37
N THR A 570 1.35 -5.21 25.04
CA THR A 570 1.07 -6.27 26.00
C THR A 570 2.04 -7.40 25.69
N GLY A 571 3.15 -7.45 26.41
CA GLY A 571 4.26 -8.33 26.11
C GLY A 571 5.43 -8.08 27.06
N THR A 572 6.58 -8.72 26.78
CA THR A 572 7.81 -8.57 27.59
C THR A 572 9.01 -8.03 26.79
N ALA A 573 8.80 -7.58 25.54
CA ALA A 573 9.88 -7.11 24.67
C ALA A 573 9.38 -6.24 23.50
N ASP A 574 8.72 -5.13 23.79
CA ASP A 574 8.28 -4.15 22.80
C ASP A 574 9.42 -3.16 22.51
N THR A 575 9.80 -3.02 21.23
CA THR A 575 10.91 -2.16 20.77
C THR A 575 10.36 -1.02 19.91
N PHE A 576 10.86 0.20 20.08
CA PHE A 576 10.53 1.36 19.24
C PHE A 576 11.81 2.11 18.85
N THR A 577 11.85 2.69 17.65
CA THR A 577 13.03 3.44 17.17
C THR A 577 12.68 4.91 16.94
N LEU A 578 13.45 5.79 17.58
CA LEU A 578 13.43 7.24 17.38
C LEU A 578 14.78 7.68 16.80
N ALA A 579 14.77 8.21 15.59
CA ALA A 579 15.93 8.83 14.98
C ALA A 579 15.83 10.35 15.06
N LEU A 580 16.94 10.99 15.36
CA LEU A 580 17.15 12.44 15.34
C LEU A 580 18.10 12.70 14.16
N ASP A 581 17.58 13.34 13.09
CA ASP A 581 18.35 13.63 11.87
C ASP A 581 18.52 15.14 11.68
N HIS A 582 19.77 15.56 11.48
CA HIS A 582 20.21 16.94 11.26
C HIS A 582 20.85 17.16 9.88
N SER A 583 20.46 16.38 8.87
CA SER A 583 20.97 16.45 7.50
C SER A 583 20.67 17.74 6.73
N LYS A 584 19.86 18.66 7.30
CA LYS A 584 19.52 19.98 6.77
C LYS A 584 20.01 21.05 7.75
N ALA A 585 20.93 21.91 7.33
CA ALA A 585 21.69 22.81 8.19
C ALA A 585 20.83 23.93 8.82
N ASP A 586 20.33 23.73 10.05
CA ASP A 586 19.78 24.75 10.95
C ASP A 586 19.76 24.24 12.40
N THR A 587 19.89 25.12 13.41
CA THR A 587 20.01 24.88 14.88
C THR A 587 19.55 23.51 15.44
N GLY A 588 20.38 22.87 16.29
CA GLY A 588 20.21 21.53 16.90
C GLY A 588 18.79 21.10 17.29
N VAL A 589 18.48 19.79 17.19
CA VAL A 589 17.18 19.24 17.62
C VAL A 589 17.13 19.19 19.15
N THR A 590 16.31 20.05 19.77
CA THR A 590 16.05 20.04 21.22
C THR A 590 14.61 19.62 21.50
N LEU A 591 14.44 18.36 21.93
CA LEU A 591 13.16 17.86 22.45
C LEU A 591 13.07 18.18 23.94
N LYS A 592 12.16 19.07 24.34
CA LYS A 592 11.92 19.41 25.76
C LYS A 592 11.37 18.22 26.55
N LEU A 593 10.60 17.34 25.90
CA LEU A 593 10.04 16.14 26.50
C LEU A 593 9.77 15.11 25.39
N ALA A 594 10.31 13.90 25.58
CA ALA A 594 9.94 12.71 24.82
C ALA A 594 9.20 11.76 25.76
N THR A 595 7.89 11.60 25.57
CA THR A 595 7.10 10.62 26.33
C THR A 595 6.82 9.42 25.45
N ILE A 596 7.35 8.25 25.81
CA ILE A 596 7.15 6.99 25.07
C ILE A 596 6.45 6.01 26.01
N ASN A 597 5.18 5.74 25.73
CA ASN A 597 4.35 4.86 26.56
C ASN A 597 4.20 3.49 25.90
N GLY A 598 4.32 2.41 26.69
CA GLY A 598 4.14 1.04 26.21
C GLY A 598 5.33 0.50 25.39
N VAL A 599 6.56 0.80 25.81
CA VAL A 599 7.78 0.32 25.16
C VAL A 599 8.75 -0.13 26.24
N GLU A 600 9.37 -1.31 26.09
CA GLU A 600 10.42 -1.81 26.98
C GLU A 600 11.83 -1.46 26.49
N THR A 601 12.03 -1.40 25.17
CA THR A 601 13.31 -1.07 24.52
C THR A 601 13.17 0.12 23.57
N LEU A 602 13.89 1.21 23.84
CA LEU A 602 13.96 2.37 22.95
C LEU A 602 15.29 2.40 22.21
N ASN A 603 15.26 2.38 20.88
CA ASN A 603 16.44 2.66 20.07
C ASN A 603 16.48 4.15 19.72
N LEU A 604 17.53 4.85 20.12
CA LEU A 604 17.81 6.24 19.79
C LEU A 604 18.93 6.30 18.76
N ILE A 605 18.67 6.94 17.63
CA ILE A 605 19.68 7.15 16.57
C ILE A 605 19.93 8.65 16.48
N SER A 606 21.18 9.09 16.67
CA SER A 606 21.58 10.51 16.64
C SER A 606 22.55 10.77 15.48
N GLU A 607 22.06 11.36 14.39
CA GLU A 607 22.82 11.61 13.16
C GLU A 607 22.72 13.08 12.68
N GLY A 608 23.70 13.55 11.88
CA GLY A 608 23.75 14.91 11.32
C GLY A 608 24.58 15.96 12.10
N ALA A 609 24.94 17.08 11.46
CA ALA A 609 25.89 18.04 12.03
C ALA A 609 25.22 19.12 12.92
N ALA A 610 25.04 18.86 14.22
CA ALA A 610 24.48 19.84 15.16
C ALA A 610 25.31 21.14 15.24
N VAL A 611 24.66 22.30 15.17
CA VAL A 611 25.28 23.65 15.15
C VAL A 611 25.88 24.05 16.52
N ASP A 612 25.34 23.50 17.62
CA ASP A 612 25.82 23.63 19.00
C ASP A 612 26.56 22.38 19.50
N GLY A 613 26.63 21.35 18.66
CA GLY A 613 27.29 20.10 18.97
C GLY A 613 26.53 19.18 19.93
N SER A 614 25.19 19.26 20.06
CA SER A 614 24.40 18.21 20.75
C SER A 614 22.92 18.18 20.37
N ASN A 615 22.39 16.98 20.04
CA ASN A 615 20.96 16.68 20.13
C ASN A 615 20.57 16.58 21.61
N LEU A 616 19.39 17.04 22.02
CA LEU A 616 18.98 17.04 23.44
C LEU A 616 17.59 16.42 23.62
N ILE A 617 17.49 15.41 24.48
CA ILE A 617 16.23 14.90 25.05
C ILE A 617 16.20 15.28 26.53
N ASN A 618 15.51 16.36 26.86
CA ASN A 618 15.52 16.96 28.21
C ASN A 618 14.79 16.11 29.27
N SER A 619 13.91 15.21 28.85
CA SER A 619 13.26 14.24 29.72
C SER A 619 12.72 13.10 28.87
N LEU A 620 13.13 11.88 29.20
CA LEU A 620 12.56 10.64 28.69
C LEU A 620 11.76 9.98 29.82
N ALA A 621 10.44 10.03 29.72
CA ALA A 621 9.54 9.38 30.66
C ALA A 621 8.92 8.14 29.99
N GLY A 622 9.35 6.96 30.43
CA GLY A 622 8.77 5.68 30.04
C GLY A 622 8.59 4.79 31.26
N ASN A 623 7.34 4.56 31.64
CA ASN A 623 6.99 3.74 32.82
C ASN A 623 7.35 2.26 32.68
N SER A 624 7.59 1.78 31.45
CA SER A 624 7.94 0.39 31.13
C SER A 624 9.36 0.20 30.59
N LEU A 625 10.15 1.27 30.41
CA LEU A 625 11.48 1.16 29.80
C LEU A 625 12.42 0.34 30.69
N SER A 626 13.12 -0.62 30.06
CA SER A 626 14.19 -1.43 30.65
C SER A 626 15.51 -1.29 29.91
N ALA A 627 15.46 -0.86 28.64
CA ALA A 627 16.63 -0.60 27.81
C ALA A 627 16.45 0.64 26.92
N VAL A 628 17.52 1.43 26.80
CA VAL A 628 17.69 2.50 25.82
C VAL A 628 18.99 2.23 25.07
N ASN A 629 18.92 1.88 23.79
CA ASN A 629 20.10 1.67 22.94
C ASN A 629 20.38 2.96 22.17
N ILE A 630 21.61 3.45 22.18
CA ILE A 630 22.01 4.69 21.51
C ILE A 630 23.05 4.38 20.43
N SER A 631 22.83 4.93 19.24
CA SER A 631 23.74 4.84 18.10
C SER A 631 23.82 6.16 17.33
N GLY A 632 24.74 6.23 16.37
CA GLY A 632 24.90 7.39 15.49
C GLY A 632 26.21 8.16 15.73
N SER A 633 26.41 9.20 14.92
CA SER A 633 27.66 9.98 14.85
C SER A 633 27.59 11.35 15.50
N SER A 634 26.41 11.77 15.92
CA SER A 634 26.16 13.10 16.45
C SER A 634 26.03 13.04 17.96
N ALA A 635 26.56 14.05 18.62
CA ALA A 635 26.49 14.13 20.07
C ALA A 635 25.03 14.17 20.56
N LEU A 636 24.76 13.52 21.70
CA LEU A 636 23.43 13.39 22.28
C LEU A 636 23.48 13.62 23.79
N GLY A 637 22.75 14.62 24.25
CA GLY A 637 22.36 14.78 25.64
C GLY A 637 21.04 14.07 25.92
N LEU A 638 21.02 13.20 26.93
CA LEU A 638 19.85 12.42 27.31
C LEU A 638 19.63 12.52 28.82
N ASN A 639 18.49 13.08 29.20
CA ASN A 639 18.02 13.01 30.58
C ASN A 639 17.00 11.89 30.71
N VAL A 640 17.29 10.90 31.56
CA VAL A 640 16.49 9.68 31.69
C VAL A 640 16.11 9.41 33.14
N THR A 641 14.90 8.90 33.35
CA THR A 641 14.42 8.49 34.68
C THR A 641 14.16 6.99 34.69
N ALA A 642 14.69 6.28 35.67
CA ALA A 642 14.35 4.89 35.95
C ALA A 642 13.25 4.81 37.01
N ALA A 643 12.34 3.84 36.87
CA ALA A 643 11.34 3.58 37.91
C ALA A 643 12.02 3.08 39.21
N ALA A 644 11.50 3.49 40.37
CA ALA A 644 12.06 3.09 41.67
C ALA A 644 12.18 1.56 41.80
N GLY A 645 13.35 1.08 42.23
CA GLY A 645 13.63 -0.36 42.39
C GLY A 645 13.75 -1.15 41.08
N LYS A 646 13.85 -0.47 39.93
CA LYS A 646 14.16 -1.06 38.63
C LYS A 646 15.56 -0.65 38.17
N THR A 647 16.14 -1.48 37.31
CA THR A 647 17.39 -1.15 36.62
C THR A 647 17.07 -0.78 35.18
N LEU A 648 17.53 0.40 34.74
CA LEU A 648 17.45 0.82 33.33
C LEU A 648 18.83 0.72 32.70
N THR A 649 18.93 -0.01 31.59
CA THR A 649 20.16 -0.06 30.79
C THR A 649 20.13 1.05 29.75
N VAL A 650 21.16 1.91 29.73
CA VAL A 650 21.41 2.89 28.68
C VAL A 650 22.69 2.47 27.98
N ASP A 651 22.58 1.89 26.79
CA ASP A 651 23.70 1.31 26.05
C ASP A 651 24.08 2.17 24.86
N GLY A 652 25.12 3.00 25.03
CA GLY A 652 25.72 3.82 23.99
C GLY A 652 26.93 3.21 23.29
N SER A 653 27.20 1.91 23.47
CA SER A 653 28.42 1.27 22.97
C SER A 653 28.63 1.33 21.45
N THR A 654 27.57 1.60 20.69
CA THR A 654 27.62 1.78 19.23
C THR A 654 27.66 3.24 18.78
N ALA A 655 27.57 4.19 19.71
CA ALA A 655 27.63 5.62 19.41
C ALA A 655 29.08 6.06 19.15
N THR A 656 29.22 6.94 18.16
CA THR A 656 30.49 7.58 17.79
C THR A 656 30.49 9.08 18.08
N GLY A 657 29.31 9.68 18.29
CA GLY A 657 29.17 11.02 18.83
C GLY A 657 29.27 11.03 20.36
N LYS A 658 29.64 12.19 20.93
CA LYS A 658 29.72 12.40 22.38
C LYS A 658 28.36 12.23 23.07
N LEU A 659 28.32 11.44 24.13
CA LEU A 659 27.14 11.23 24.95
C LEU A 659 27.23 12.04 26.24
N ALA A 660 26.14 12.75 26.56
CA ALA A 660 25.94 13.42 27.84
C ALA A 660 24.68 12.83 28.49
N ILE A 661 24.84 11.73 29.23
CA ILE A 661 23.74 10.99 29.83
C ILE A 661 23.58 11.44 31.28
N SER A 662 22.39 11.95 31.62
CA SER A 662 22.03 12.32 32.98
C SER A 662 20.83 11.52 33.47
N ALA A 663 21.04 10.66 34.46
CA ALA A 663 19.94 10.16 35.26
C ALA A 663 19.33 11.30 36.09
N ILE A 664 18.00 11.44 36.06
CA ILE A 664 17.28 12.44 36.85
C ILE A 664 17.07 11.90 38.28
N VAL A 665 17.34 12.75 39.29
CA VAL A 665 17.51 12.42 40.72
C VAL A 665 16.18 12.19 41.47
N ASP A 666 15.11 11.75 40.82
CA ASP A 666 13.78 11.66 41.45
C ASP A 666 13.43 10.27 42.04
N ALA A 667 14.20 9.22 41.72
CA ALA A 667 13.93 7.86 42.20
C ALA A 667 15.22 7.08 42.54
N ALA A 668 15.12 6.13 43.50
CA ALA A 668 16.17 5.15 43.83
C ALA A 668 16.23 3.99 42.80
N GLY A 669 16.06 4.29 41.51
CA GLY A 669 16.32 3.34 40.44
C GLY A 669 17.82 3.12 40.27
N SER A 670 18.23 2.02 39.64
CA SER A 670 19.62 1.77 39.29
C SER A 670 19.83 1.94 37.79
N PHE A 671 21.02 2.33 37.36
CA PHE A 671 21.35 2.45 35.95
C PHE A 671 22.54 1.56 35.57
N VAL A 672 22.49 1.01 34.36
CA VAL A 672 23.66 0.48 33.67
C VAL A 672 23.91 1.38 32.48
N ILE A 673 24.91 2.27 32.58
CA ILE A 673 25.19 3.29 31.58
C ILE A 673 26.48 2.93 30.86
N LYS A 674 26.42 2.75 29.55
CA LYS A 674 27.59 2.58 28.70
C LYS A 674 27.73 3.77 27.76
N GLY A 675 28.89 4.41 27.78
CA GLY A 675 29.32 5.36 26.76
C GLY A 675 29.66 4.68 25.44
N GLY A 676 30.08 5.48 24.49
CA GLY A 676 30.50 5.12 23.14
C GLY A 676 32.01 5.23 22.96
N SER A 677 32.42 5.89 21.88
CA SER A 677 33.84 6.01 21.48
C SER A 677 34.41 7.42 21.57
N ALA A 678 33.59 8.39 22.00
CA ALA A 678 33.93 9.79 22.17
C ALA A 678 34.08 10.14 23.66
N ASP A 679 34.50 11.37 23.96
CA ASP A 679 34.72 11.82 25.34
C ASP A 679 33.37 12.06 26.05
N ASP A 680 32.86 11.03 26.73
CA ASP A 680 31.49 11.00 27.23
C ASP A 680 31.36 11.58 28.64
N THR A 681 30.14 11.94 29.03
CA THR A 681 29.79 12.40 30.38
C THR A 681 28.61 11.62 30.89
N LEU A 682 28.83 10.80 31.92
CA LEU A 682 27.86 9.83 32.43
C LEU A 682 27.51 10.16 33.89
N THR A 683 26.24 10.38 34.18
CA THR A 683 25.72 10.67 35.53
C THR A 683 24.64 9.64 35.90
N GLY A 684 24.87 8.88 36.97
CA GLY A 684 23.95 7.81 37.45
C GLY A 684 22.93 8.29 38.48
N GLY A 685 23.24 9.37 39.20
CA GLY A 685 22.30 9.94 40.17
C GLY A 685 22.33 9.18 41.49
N ALA A 686 21.15 8.76 41.97
CA ALA A 686 21.01 8.00 43.21
C ALA A 686 20.57 6.56 42.88
N GLY A 687 20.97 5.61 43.72
CA GLY A 687 20.83 4.18 43.42
C GLY A 687 22.21 3.55 43.22
N THR A 688 22.25 2.24 42.99
CA THR A 688 23.50 1.52 42.69
C THR A 688 23.69 1.51 41.19
N ASP A 689 24.63 2.28 40.69
CA ASP A 689 24.83 2.47 39.25
C ASP A 689 26.09 1.75 38.73
N THR A 690 26.06 1.32 37.47
CA THR A 690 27.21 0.72 36.79
C THR A 690 27.53 1.51 35.54
N PHE A 691 28.74 2.01 35.44
CA PHE A 691 29.24 2.79 34.31
C PHE A 691 30.28 2.01 33.51
N THR A 692 30.23 2.17 32.19
CA THR A 692 31.29 1.81 31.25
C THR A 692 31.54 3.03 30.38
N GLY A 693 32.74 3.62 30.40
CA GLY A 693 33.06 4.81 29.60
C GLY A 693 33.17 4.49 28.12
N GLY A 694 33.83 3.38 27.78
CA GLY A 694 34.09 2.99 26.39
C GLY A 694 35.47 3.46 25.93
N ALA A 695 35.55 4.07 24.75
CA ALA A 695 36.78 4.72 24.28
C ALA A 695 36.61 6.25 24.37
N GLY A 696 37.70 6.99 24.46
CA GLY A 696 37.65 8.43 24.78
C GLY A 696 38.23 8.72 26.16
N ALA A 697 38.21 10.01 26.52
CA ALA A 697 38.47 10.52 27.85
C ALA A 697 37.14 10.82 28.55
N ASP A 698 36.71 9.90 29.40
CA ASP A 698 35.34 9.88 29.91
C ASP A 698 35.22 10.56 31.28
N THR A 699 34.07 11.20 31.52
CA THR A 699 33.74 11.87 32.78
C THR A 699 32.61 11.14 33.50
N PHE A 700 32.89 10.58 34.68
CA PHE A 700 31.90 9.94 35.54
C PHE A 700 31.46 10.89 36.65
N VAL A 701 30.17 11.20 36.72
CA VAL A 701 29.62 12.22 37.63
C VAL A 701 28.74 11.57 38.70
N PHE A 702 29.10 11.77 39.97
CA PHE A 702 28.38 11.21 41.13
C PHE A 702 27.57 12.26 41.89
N GLY A 703 27.85 13.56 41.71
CA GLY A 703 27.10 14.64 42.36
C GLY A 703 27.20 14.60 43.90
N ALA A 704 26.19 15.16 44.59
CA ALA A 704 26.20 15.30 46.05
C ALA A 704 25.74 14.04 46.81
N ASN A 705 24.98 13.16 46.17
CA ASN A 705 24.37 11.98 46.81
C ASN A 705 24.58 10.68 46.01
N GLY A 706 25.50 10.65 45.04
CA GLY A 706 25.85 9.43 44.31
C GLY A 706 26.68 8.49 45.18
N SER A 707 26.54 7.18 45.01
CA SER A 707 27.38 6.18 45.67
C SER A 707 27.55 6.29 47.21
N VAL A 708 26.52 6.77 47.92
CA VAL A 708 26.62 7.03 49.38
C VAL A 708 26.83 5.72 50.15
N ILE A 709 27.86 5.68 51.00
CA ILE A 709 28.26 4.50 51.78
C ILE A 709 27.09 4.00 52.62
N GLY A 710 26.87 2.68 52.59
CA GLY A 710 25.77 2.02 53.30
C GLY A 710 24.39 2.21 52.65
N LYS A 711 24.27 3.00 51.58
CA LYS A 711 23.04 3.16 50.79
C LYS A 711 23.20 2.59 49.39
N ALA A 712 24.27 2.94 48.67
CA ALA A 712 24.55 2.53 47.31
C ALA A 712 26.06 2.45 47.05
N LEU A 713 26.47 1.66 46.05
CA LEU A 713 27.86 1.54 45.62
C LEU A 713 27.91 1.53 44.09
N ASP A 714 28.34 2.65 43.52
CA ASP A 714 28.50 2.82 42.10
C ASP A 714 29.81 2.20 41.62
N VAL A 715 29.76 1.62 40.43
CA VAL A 715 30.85 0.85 39.84
C VAL A 715 31.21 1.40 38.48
N VAL A 716 32.48 1.76 38.28
CA VAL A 716 33.05 2.03 36.96
C VAL A 716 33.82 0.78 36.51
N THR A 717 33.48 0.28 35.32
CA THR A 717 33.93 -1.04 34.85
C THR A 717 35.22 -1.03 34.03
N ASP A 718 35.57 0.10 33.41
CA ASP A 718 36.67 0.21 32.44
C ASP A 718 37.50 1.49 32.57
N PHE A 719 37.51 2.09 33.77
CA PHE A 719 38.23 3.34 34.05
C PHE A 719 39.71 3.30 33.59
N LYS A 720 40.12 4.27 32.78
CA LYS A 720 41.47 4.45 32.25
C LYS A 720 42.21 5.58 32.96
N ALA A 721 43.12 5.21 33.87
CA ALA A 721 44.00 6.16 34.54
C ALA A 721 44.76 7.05 33.54
N GLY A 722 44.87 8.35 33.86
CA GLY A 722 45.48 9.38 33.02
C GLY A 722 44.64 9.89 31.85
N SER A 723 43.45 9.32 31.60
CA SER A 723 42.51 9.75 30.56
C SER A 723 41.16 10.12 31.16
N ASP A 724 40.57 9.21 31.93
CA ASP A 724 39.23 9.37 32.49
C ASP A 724 39.25 10.16 33.81
N VAL A 725 38.14 10.80 34.14
CA VAL A 725 37.99 11.66 35.32
C VAL A 725 36.73 11.36 36.12
N LEU A 726 36.80 11.58 37.43
CA LEU A 726 35.67 11.48 38.35
C LEU A 726 35.26 12.88 38.80
N LYS A 727 33.96 13.17 38.82
CA LYS A 727 33.40 14.45 39.23
C LYS A 727 32.38 14.29 40.36
N PHE A 728 32.57 15.08 41.40
CA PHE A 728 31.76 15.08 42.62
C PHE A 728 30.94 16.36 42.73
N GLY A 729 30.09 16.45 43.75
CA GLY A 729 29.21 17.60 43.98
C GLY A 729 29.94 18.93 44.24
N ALA A 730 31.19 18.88 44.67
CA ALA A 730 32.08 20.03 44.88
C ALA A 730 33.52 19.70 44.46
N ASP A 731 34.36 20.73 44.38
CA ASP A 731 35.80 20.57 44.12
C ASP A 731 36.43 19.72 45.25
N THR A 732 37.13 18.66 44.86
CA THR A 732 37.77 17.75 45.81
C THR A 732 39.06 18.33 46.36
N ALA A 733 39.48 17.86 47.54
CA ALA A 733 40.74 18.22 48.18
C ALA A 733 41.48 16.96 48.66
N LEU A 734 42.81 16.96 48.53
CA LEU A 734 43.65 15.96 49.19
C LEU A 734 43.88 16.34 50.65
N THR A 735 43.79 15.37 51.55
CA THR A 735 44.21 15.55 52.95
C THR A 735 45.73 15.63 53.06
N ALA A 736 46.21 16.24 54.14
CA ALA A 736 47.64 16.22 54.45
C ALA A 736 48.10 14.78 54.71
N ALA A 737 49.36 14.49 54.42
CA ALA A 737 49.88 13.14 54.64
C ALA A 737 49.87 12.78 56.13
N ASP A 738 49.03 11.82 56.51
CA ASP A 738 49.03 11.26 57.86
C ASP A 738 50.03 10.08 57.95
N THR A 739 50.81 10.10 59.03
CA THR A 739 51.81 9.08 59.38
C THR A 739 51.63 8.58 60.81
N SER A 740 50.43 8.79 61.38
CA SER A 740 50.03 8.31 62.69
C SER A 740 50.15 6.78 62.77
N LEU A 741 50.18 6.27 64.01
CA LEU A 741 50.23 4.82 64.22
C LEU A 741 48.89 4.22 63.80
N LEU A 742 48.91 3.30 62.84
CA LEU A 742 47.72 2.56 62.42
C LEU A 742 47.19 1.69 63.57
N ILE A 743 45.93 1.89 63.93
CA ILE A 743 45.20 1.10 64.92
C ILE A 743 43.96 0.53 64.24
N LYS A 744 43.77 -0.79 64.35
CA LYS A 744 42.65 -1.51 63.74
C LYS A 744 41.31 -0.82 63.98
N GLY A 745 40.61 -0.49 62.89
CA GLY A 745 39.25 0.09 62.92
C GLY A 745 39.15 1.47 63.61
N VAL A 746 40.26 2.17 63.79
CA VAL A 746 40.30 3.48 64.47
C VAL A 746 40.82 4.58 63.55
N ASN A 747 41.88 4.32 62.79
CA ASN A 747 42.49 5.31 61.90
C ASN A 747 43.18 4.66 60.70
N VAL A 748 43.41 5.48 59.67
CA VAL A 748 44.11 5.15 58.44
C VAL A 748 45.24 6.15 58.22
N ASN A 749 46.21 5.80 57.38
CA ASN A 749 47.26 6.75 56.97
C ASN A 749 47.02 7.19 55.53
N THR A 750 47.22 8.46 55.25
CA THR A 750 47.13 9.03 53.90
C THR A 750 48.48 9.49 53.38
N SER A 751 48.73 9.31 52.09
CA SER A 751 49.86 9.93 51.41
C SER A 751 49.51 11.32 50.88
N ALA A 752 50.53 12.13 50.58
CA ALA A 752 50.36 13.43 49.91
C ALA A 752 49.73 13.32 48.50
N LYS A 753 49.57 12.11 47.96
CA LYS A 753 48.93 11.82 46.68
C LYS A 753 47.60 11.07 46.83
N GLY A 754 47.01 11.03 48.02
CA GLY A 754 45.67 10.48 48.27
C GLY A 754 45.61 8.96 48.49
N LEU A 755 46.72 8.22 48.43
CA LEU A 755 46.72 6.79 48.79
C LEU A 755 46.40 6.59 50.28
N ILE A 756 45.36 5.83 50.57
CA ILE A 756 44.94 5.41 51.92
C ILE A 756 45.56 4.04 52.23
N THR A 757 46.12 3.90 53.42
CA THR A 757 46.73 2.67 53.91
C THR A 757 46.16 2.27 55.26
N PHE A 758 46.02 0.97 55.50
CA PHE A 758 45.26 0.41 56.61
C PHE A 758 46.13 -0.42 57.54
N HIS A 759 45.64 -0.62 58.77
CA HIS A 759 46.19 -1.63 59.67
C HIS A 759 46.08 -3.02 59.02
N ALA A 760 47.05 -3.91 59.29
CA ALA A 760 47.10 -5.24 58.66
C ALA A 760 45.87 -6.14 58.95
N ASP A 761 45.14 -5.85 60.03
CA ASP A 761 43.93 -6.57 60.43
C ASP A 761 42.63 -6.00 59.84
N ASP A 762 42.70 -4.87 59.12
CA ASP A 762 41.59 -4.31 58.34
C ASP A 762 41.77 -4.76 56.88
N ASN A 763 41.47 -6.04 56.63
CA ASN A 763 41.89 -6.77 55.44
C ASN A 763 40.75 -7.16 54.49
N ASP A 764 39.53 -6.68 54.76
CA ASP A 764 38.36 -6.79 53.90
C ASP A 764 37.75 -5.40 53.66
N LEU A 765 36.89 -5.27 52.65
CA LEU A 765 36.31 -3.99 52.27
C LEU A 765 35.53 -3.33 53.42
N ASP A 766 34.73 -4.10 54.17
CA ASP A 766 33.89 -3.58 55.25
C ASP A 766 34.74 -3.01 56.41
N SER A 767 35.80 -3.72 56.82
CA SER A 767 36.73 -3.25 57.86
C SER A 767 37.54 -2.04 57.42
N LYS A 768 37.91 -1.94 56.14
CA LYS A 768 38.56 -0.76 55.56
C LYS A 768 37.63 0.46 55.55
N ILE A 769 36.39 0.30 55.11
CA ILE A 769 35.38 1.37 55.15
C ILE A 769 35.16 1.83 56.59
N ALA A 770 35.01 0.89 57.54
CA ALA A 770 34.84 1.21 58.95
C ALA A 770 36.04 1.97 59.53
N ALA A 771 37.28 1.64 59.13
CA ALA A 771 38.48 2.35 59.54
C ALA A 771 38.55 3.77 58.96
N ILE A 772 38.16 3.96 57.69
CA ILE A 772 38.05 5.29 57.06
C ILE A 772 37.03 6.16 57.79
N GLN A 773 35.83 5.64 58.03
CA GLN A 773 34.74 6.37 58.68
C GLN A 773 34.96 6.64 60.17
N ALA A 774 35.90 5.94 60.80
CA ALA A 774 36.34 6.20 62.18
C ALA A 774 37.43 7.29 62.25
N ASP A 775 38.08 7.58 61.13
CA ASP A 775 39.21 8.50 61.05
C ASP A 775 38.72 9.95 60.91
N THR A 776 38.81 10.70 62.01
CA THR A 776 38.41 12.10 62.07
C THR A 776 39.31 13.06 61.27
N GLU A 777 40.50 12.62 60.83
CA GLU A 777 41.39 13.44 60.00
C GLU A 777 41.08 13.30 58.50
N LEU A 778 40.47 12.16 58.11
CA LEU A 778 40.01 11.92 56.74
C LEU A 778 38.57 12.40 56.50
N ASP A 779 37.75 12.43 57.55
CA ASP A 779 36.39 12.99 57.57
C ASP A 779 36.39 14.53 57.57
N VAL A 780 36.93 15.11 56.50
CA VAL A 780 36.97 16.56 56.24
C VAL A 780 36.22 16.83 54.95
N ALA A 781 35.33 17.83 54.97
CA ALA A 781 34.51 18.19 53.81
C ALA A 781 35.32 18.26 52.50
N ASN A 782 34.82 17.56 51.49
CA ASN A 782 35.36 17.38 50.15
C ASN A 782 36.71 16.64 50.07
N ALA A 783 37.15 16.00 51.15
CA ALA A 783 38.36 15.17 51.13
C ALA A 783 38.17 13.98 50.19
N VAL A 784 39.22 13.67 49.42
CA VAL A 784 39.23 12.51 48.52
C VAL A 784 40.49 11.68 48.73
N GLY A 785 40.34 10.36 48.65
CA GLY A 785 41.43 9.39 48.72
C GLY A 785 41.10 8.11 47.97
N PHE A 786 42.09 7.25 47.79
CA PHE A 786 41.88 5.96 47.13
C PHE A 786 42.65 4.83 47.82
N PHE A 787 42.15 3.61 47.65
CA PHE A 787 42.82 2.40 48.10
C PHE A 787 42.50 1.20 47.23
N GLU A 788 43.25 0.11 47.40
CA GLU A 788 43.00 -1.14 46.71
C GLU A 788 42.42 -2.21 47.65
N ASP A 789 41.43 -2.94 47.15
CA ASP A 789 40.90 -4.13 47.81
C ASP A 789 40.43 -5.17 46.79
N ALA A 790 40.72 -6.45 47.07
CA ALA A 790 40.34 -7.60 46.23
C ALA A 790 40.65 -7.45 44.72
N GLY A 791 41.62 -6.61 44.34
CA GLY A 791 41.99 -6.36 42.96
C GLY A 791 41.18 -5.29 42.23
N ASN A 792 40.44 -4.45 42.95
CA ASN A 792 39.83 -3.23 42.45
C ASN A 792 40.40 -2.02 43.21
N THR A 793 40.30 -0.84 42.61
CA THR A 793 40.55 0.43 43.30
C THR A 793 39.23 0.98 43.81
N TYR A 794 39.21 1.54 45.01
CA TYR A 794 38.08 2.26 45.58
C TYR A 794 38.47 3.70 45.81
N VAL A 795 37.60 4.63 45.41
CA VAL A 795 37.77 6.07 45.64
C VAL A 795 36.77 6.49 46.72
N TYR A 796 37.30 7.03 47.81
CA TYR A 796 36.52 7.57 48.91
C TYR A 796 36.42 9.09 48.77
N TYR A 797 35.22 9.63 49.03
CA TYR A 797 34.95 11.06 49.07
C TYR A 797 34.11 11.39 50.31
N ALA A 798 34.62 12.27 51.18
CA ALA A 798 34.05 12.57 52.51
C ALA A 798 32.83 13.53 52.49
N GLY A 799 32.08 13.57 51.37
CA GLY A 799 30.89 14.42 51.28
C GLY A 799 31.18 15.94 51.33
N ALA A 800 30.12 16.75 51.46
CA ALA A 800 30.18 18.20 51.53
C ALA A 800 30.23 18.75 52.97
N ALA A 801 29.94 17.92 53.97
CA ALA A 801 30.02 18.24 55.38
C ALA A 801 30.91 17.21 56.10
N ALA A 802 31.51 17.60 57.22
CA ALA A 802 32.16 16.61 58.08
C ALA A 802 31.10 15.70 58.71
N GLY A 803 31.36 14.40 58.72
CA GLY A 803 30.50 13.32 59.17
C GLY A 803 30.13 12.35 58.03
N ASN A 804 29.97 11.08 58.37
CA ASN A 804 29.83 10.00 57.39
C ASN A 804 28.46 9.90 56.64
N GLU A 805 27.57 10.90 56.69
CA GLU A 805 26.19 10.76 56.17
C GLU A 805 26.07 10.85 54.64
N ASP A 806 26.95 11.63 54.02
CA ASP A 806 27.05 11.91 52.59
C ASP A 806 28.38 11.42 51.97
N ASP A 807 29.17 10.67 52.74
CA ASP A 807 30.35 9.97 52.28
C ASP A 807 30.03 9.04 51.11
N GLN A 808 30.86 9.08 50.08
CA GLN A 808 30.72 8.29 48.88
C GLN A 808 31.90 7.34 48.72
N LEU A 809 31.62 6.15 48.21
CA LEU A 809 32.66 5.18 47.84
C LEU A 809 32.39 4.68 46.43
N ILE A 810 33.35 4.82 45.51
CA ILE A 810 33.20 4.41 44.12
C ILE A 810 34.17 3.27 43.84
N GLN A 811 33.68 2.20 43.22
CA GLN A 811 34.53 1.08 42.80
C GLN A 811 35.01 1.26 41.35
N LEU A 812 36.33 1.20 41.14
CA LEU A 812 36.97 1.12 39.82
C LEU A 812 37.44 -0.32 39.59
N THR A 813 36.71 -1.04 38.75
CA THR A 813 36.91 -2.48 38.55
C THR A 813 38.20 -2.76 37.79
N GLY A 814 39.04 -3.66 38.33
CA GLY A 814 40.27 -4.12 37.68
C GLY A 814 41.41 -3.11 37.61
N VAL A 815 41.22 -1.87 38.06
CA VAL A 815 42.26 -0.83 38.13
C VAL A 815 43.18 -1.10 39.33
N LYS A 816 44.50 -1.11 39.09
CA LYS A 816 45.55 -1.41 40.09
C LYS A 816 46.83 -0.64 39.82
N GLY A 817 47.67 -0.53 40.84
CA GLY A 817 49.03 -0.02 40.74
C GLY A 817 49.11 1.50 40.55
N LEU A 818 48.07 2.22 40.97
CA LEU A 818 48.02 3.68 40.85
C LEU A 818 49.09 4.33 41.72
N THR A 819 49.72 5.36 41.18
CA THR A 819 50.84 6.09 41.80
C THR A 819 50.40 7.37 42.52
N GLY A 820 49.17 7.82 42.28
CA GLY A 820 48.57 8.95 42.97
C GLY A 820 47.29 9.46 42.32
N MET A 821 46.64 10.42 42.97
CA MET A 821 45.51 11.16 42.43
C MET A 821 45.74 12.66 42.49
N THR A 822 45.00 13.41 41.66
CA THR A 822 44.94 14.88 41.69
C THR A 822 43.51 15.28 42.01
N ALA A 823 43.34 16.21 42.95
CA ALA A 823 42.05 16.74 43.37
C ALA A 823 41.75 18.10 42.71
N GLY A 824 40.48 18.49 42.69
CA GLY A 824 39.99 19.73 42.09
C GLY A 824 38.56 19.57 41.54
N ALA A 825 38.20 20.36 40.53
CA ALA A 825 36.89 20.26 39.86
C ALA A 825 36.67 18.91 39.16
N GLU A 826 37.77 18.26 38.75
CA GLU A 826 37.82 16.90 38.21
C GLU A 826 38.92 16.15 38.94
N THR A 827 38.60 14.94 39.41
CA THR A 827 39.54 14.06 40.12
C THR A 827 40.13 13.06 39.15
N THR A 828 41.45 13.11 38.96
CA THR A 828 42.19 12.23 38.05
C THR A 828 43.04 11.23 38.82
N LEU A 829 43.19 10.00 38.33
CA LEU A 829 44.12 9.00 38.89
C LEU A 829 45.23 8.66 37.89
N ALA A 830 46.45 8.42 38.38
CA ALA A 830 47.66 8.24 37.56
C ALA A 830 48.49 7.01 37.93
#